data_AF-A0A938LJW0-F1
#
_entry.id   AF-A0A938LJW0-F1
#
_cell.length_a   1.000
_cell.length_b   1.000
_cell.length_c   1.000
_cell.angle_alpha   90.00
_cell.angle_beta   90.00
_cell.angle_gamma   90.00
#
_symmetry.space_group_name_H-M   'P 1'
#
loop_
_entity.id
_entity.type
_entity.pdbx_description
1 polymer ?
#
loop_
_entity_poly.entity_id
_entity_poly.type
_entity_poly.pdbx_seq_one_letter_code
_entity_poly.pdbx_strand_id
1 'polypeptide(L)'
;MLSSPRLPKAARLRCSPGCFTNLNSTVWGKETRVLATLSVPLSPGGKQCESLRHWRLAALCELAVLCIAAPLAQADTIRTRVGIGYTGQVVGIDAQGLLINHAGAVRTIPRDDIVRVEVDQYPDVAKAETLFDRGVSGAAEAERFYAGVLAADLPSWLRAFIEWRLFRLRLAVSRYPEALDAYLLLMQENPQFAAGVTWSPVSENDPDRQRAMLAKIDEALRKGPPDPIAGQLTKLRNVLTPAPGTPPVPAAPSSPKPHIPAPPSDAAEKAKIAFASLFGDRLAKIQATADPQDDVDLAADLLQAAKIAGSQPEFLALVCEKAWELGNKDPAGYATAAEAMKILAEKIPQMAEACRQRMFVTMQRQYEHASGPARAEAGKSLVEALLRMADQQERLGNPDQALVYLRQAQDVAMSVGSSRKSEIQASLERLAHRQQTLARIAERIRQSQVAPQDQKVREDIFFLYAVELDNPAEAVKYADALGDEGMKRCAQQAASPAEKLSEAACLELGDWYRFLADKAGPAAKPNMLARARGYYKVYLERHTADDLPRAKALVAFRQVESALEKARRSGPEAGVPGFFGLPLGGAGKIVFIVDRSGSMTDSIDFVKYELKRCIAVLSQEQQFYVIFYSSGPPVELPSRTLVHATVHNRQLAFEFIDGVIAQGETDPSKALERAFALGPDAICLLTDGEFDRAIIDLVRRLNVSATVRVHTLGFLYKTGESVLRQIAQENNGVYKFVSEADLADLAKPSRR
;
A
#
# COMPACT_ATOMS: atom_id res chain seq x y z
N MET A 1 57.20 -11.00 -24.01
CA MET A 1 56.95 -12.09 -24.98
C MET A 1 55.64 -12.76 -24.59
N LEU A 2 54.63 -12.58 -25.42
CA LEU A 2 53.29 -13.18 -25.33
C LEU A 2 53.28 -14.57 -25.97
N SER A 3 52.46 -15.50 -25.50
CA SER A 3 51.87 -16.54 -26.35
C SER A 3 50.67 -17.21 -25.66
N SER A 4 49.49 -17.08 -26.28
CA SER A 4 48.27 -17.82 -25.99
C SER A 4 48.36 -19.29 -26.40
N PRO A 5 47.42 -20.14 -25.93
CA PRO A 5 46.84 -21.17 -26.78
C PRO A 5 45.33 -21.00 -26.98
N ARG A 6 44.91 -21.33 -28.21
CA ARG A 6 43.57 -21.19 -28.78
C ARG A 6 42.58 -22.26 -28.28
N LEU A 7 41.32 -21.89 -28.09
CA LEU A 7 40.15 -22.78 -28.01
C LEU A 7 39.84 -23.44 -29.38
N PRO A 8 39.39 -24.71 -29.44
CA PRO A 8 38.69 -25.25 -30.59
C PRO A 8 37.16 -25.06 -30.50
N LYS A 9 36.55 -24.97 -31.68
CA LYS A 9 35.17 -24.59 -31.98
C LYS A 9 34.12 -25.67 -31.65
N ALA A 10 32.89 -25.17 -31.50
CA ALA A 10 31.62 -25.86 -31.26
C ALA A 10 31.34 -27.13 -32.08
N ALA A 11 30.70 -28.11 -31.43
CA ALA A 11 29.88 -29.13 -32.07
C ALA A 11 28.45 -29.05 -31.48
N ARG A 12 27.46 -28.77 -32.34
CA ARG A 12 26.03 -28.81 -32.00
C ARG A 12 25.55 -30.27 -32.01
N LEU A 13 24.84 -30.70 -30.97
CA LEU A 13 24.00 -31.90 -31.01
C LEU A 13 22.58 -31.54 -30.56
N ARG A 14 21.60 -31.80 -31.44
CA ARG A 14 20.16 -31.68 -31.20
C ARG A 14 19.70 -32.85 -30.32
N CYS A 15 18.86 -32.58 -29.32
CA CYS A 15 18.07 -33.61 -28.64
C CYS A 15 16.61 -33.58 -29.13
N SER A 16 16.04 -34.76 -29.37
CA SER A 16 14.60 -35.00 -29.54
C SER A 16 13.98 -35.47 -28.22
N PRO A 17 12.70 -35.18 -27.94
CA PRO A 17 12.08 -35.39 -26.63
C PRO A 17 11.38 -36.76 -26.51
N GLY A 18 11.44 -37.37 -25.33
CA GLY A 18 10.57 -38.49 -24.97
C GLY A 18 11.03 -39.29 -23.75
N CYS A 19 10.07 -39.53 -22.84
CA CYS A 19 10.09 -40.51 -21.74
C CYS A 19 10.72 -40.08 -20.39
N PHE A 20 9.91 -39.41 -19.57
CA PHE A 20 9.92 -39.62 -18.11
C PHE A 20 8.91 -40.72 -17.76
N THR A 21 9.19 -41.54 -16.72
CA THR A 21 8.16 -42.00 -15.76
C THR A 21 8.77 -42.46 -14.41
N ASN A 22 8.26 -41.84 -13.34
CA ASN A 22 8.01 -42.20 -11.94
C ASN A 22 8.94 -43.08 -11.07
N LEU A 23 9.22 -42.59 -9.85
CA LEU A 23 9.65 -43.35 -8.67
C LEU A 23 8.72 -43.02 -7.48
N ASN A 24 8.05 -44.02 -6.92
CA ASN A 24 7.29 -43.94 -5.66
C ASN A 24 8.21 -44.20 -4.46
N SER A 25 7.96 -43.54 -3.33
CA SER A 25 8.63 -43.82 -2.05
C SER A 25 7.62 -44.14 -0.95
N THR A 26 7.95 -45.12 -0.10
CA THR A 26 7.21 -45.42 1.14
C THR A 26 8.19 -45.27 2.31
N VAL A 27 7.78 -44.60 3.39
CA VAL A 27 8.65 -44.19 4.51
C VAL A 27 8.44 -45.09 5.73
N TRP A 28 9.53 -45.58 6.32
CA TRP A 28 9.57 -46.08 7.71
C TRP A 28 10.89 -45.69 8.38
N GLY A 29 10.80 -45.01 9.53
CA GLY A 29 11.84 -44.99 10.58
C GLY A 29 13.08 -44.11 10.34
N LYS A 30 13.56 -43.48 11.43
CA LYS A 30 14.68 -42.52 11.48
C LYS A 30 16.03 -43.15 11.11
N GLU A 31 16.32 -43.28 9.82
CA GLU A 31 17.64 -43.23 9.17
C GLU A 31 17.48 -43.65 7.70
N THR A 32 17.64 -42.70 6.76
CA THR A 32 17.46 -42.97 5.33
C THR A 32 18.77 -43.49 4.72
N ARG A 33 18.89 -44.81 4.50
CA ARG A 33 19.85 -45.39 3.55
C ARG A 33 19.12 -45.73 2.25
N VAL A 34 19.46 -45.04 1.16
CA VAL A 34 18.98 -45.39 -0.19
C VAL A 34 19.92 -46.44 -0.78
N LEU A 35 19.46 -47.69 -0.88
CA LEU A 35 20.11 -48.72 -1.70
C LEU A 35 19.41 -48.75 -3.07
N ALA A 36 20.10 -48.26 -4.09
CA ALA A 36 19.67 -48.42 -5.48
C ALA A 36 20.17 -49.77 -6.01
N THR A 37 19.31 -50.78 -6.08
CA THR A 37 19.59 -52.02 -6.82
C THR A 37 19.19 -51.86 -8.29
N LEU A 38 20.17 -51.91 -9.19
CA LEU A 38 19.97 -51.96 -10.64
C LEU A 38 19.92 -53.43 -11.08
N SER A 39 18.74 -53.92 -11.49
CA SER A 39 18.58 -55.24 -12.10
C SER A 39 18.51 -55.10 -13.62
N VAL A 40 19.45 -55.72 -14.34
CA VAL A 40 19.44 -55.82 -15.82
C VAL A 40 19.10 -57.27 -16.18
N PRO A 41 18.14 -57.55 -17.08
CA PRO A 41 17.87 -58.90 -17.54
C PRO A 41 18.93 -59.34 -18.55
N LEU A 42 19.62 -60.46 -18.27
CA LEU A 42 20.51 -61.13 -19.22
C LEU A 42 19.69 -62.08 -20.10
N SER A 43 19.74 -61.89 -21.43
CA SER A 43 19.29 -62.87 -22.42
C SER A 43 20.50 -63.63 -22.99
N PRO A 44 20.43 -64.94 -23.26
CA PRO A 44 21.61 -65.78 -23.45
C PRO A 44 22.04 -65.84 -24.93
N GLY A 45 23.28 -65.46 -25.20
CA GLY A 45 23.98 -65.82 -26.43
C GLY A 45 24.78 -64.67 -27.04
N GLY A 46 26.11 -64.79 -27.00
CA GLY A 46 27.00 -64.05 -27.91
C GLY A 46 28.04 -63.13 -27.25
N LYS A 47 29.23 -63.70 -27.04
CA LYS A 47 30.59 -63.10 -27.02
C LYS A 47 30.82 -61.80 -26.23
N GLN A 48 31.64 -61.94 -25.19
CA GLN A 48 32.30 -60.88 -24.43
C GLN A 48 32.95 -59.83 -25.34
N CYS A 49 32.73 -58.55 -25.02
CA CYS A 49 33.48 -57.44 -25.57
C CYS A 49 34.16 -56.69 -24.40
N GLU A 50 35.50 -56.66 -24.41
CA GLU A 50 36.38 -56.13 -23.35
C GLU A 50 36.33 -54.60 -23.14
N SER A 51 35.28 -53.90 -23.60
CA SER A 51 35.16 -52.44 -23.42
C SER A 51 34.47 -52.02 -22.11
N LEU A 52 33.92 -52.95 -21.32
CA LEU A 52 33.16 -52.65 -20.09
C LEU A 52 34.01 -52.33 -18.85
N ARG A 53 35.34 -52.47 -18.92
CA ARG A 53 36.23 -52.03 -17.82
C ARG A 53 36.55 -50.53 -17.87
N HIS A 54 36.49 -49.89 -19.03
CA HIS A 54 36.72 -48.44 -19.16
C HIS A 54 35.50 -47.60 -18.76
N TRP A 55 34.28 -48.15 -18.90
CA TRP A 55 33.05 -47.45 -18.47
C TRP A 55 32.84 -47.47 -16.95
N ARG A 56 33.38 -48.47 -16.24
CA ARG A 56 33.34 -48.49 -14.77
C ARG A 56 34.28 -47.47 -14.13
N LEU A 57 35.45 -47.20 -14.73
CA LEU A 57 36.35 -46.15 -14.22
C LEU A 57 35.89 -44.74 -14.61
N ALA A 58 35.28 -44.54 -15.80
CA ALA A 58 34.75 -43.24 -16.19
C ALA A 58 33.52 -42.84 -15.33
N ALA A 59 32.62 -43.78 -15.04
CA ALA A 59 31.47 -43.50 -14.16
C ALA A 59 31.87 -43.33 -12.68
N LEU A 60 32.89 -44.04 -12.19
CA LEU A 60 33.42 -43.83 -10.84
C LEU A 60 34.24 -42.53 -10.72
N CYS A 61 34.92 -42.09 -11.78
CA CYS A 61 35.61 -40.78 -11.79
C CYS A 61 34.64 -39.61 -11.98
N GLU A 62 33.54 -39.73 -12.73
CA GLU A 62 32.52 -38.68 -12.74
C GLU A 62 31.74 -38.60 -11.42
N LEU A 63 31.50 -39.72 -10.73
CA LEU A 63 30.92 -39.72 -9.38
C LEU A 63 31.92 -39.26 -8.30
N ALA A 64 33.23 -39.49 -8.45
CA ALA A 64 34.25 -39.05 -7.50
C ALA A 64 34.70 -37.60 -7.74
N VAL A 65 34.64 -37.07 -8.96
CA VAL A 65 34.91 -35.64 -9.26
C VAL A 65 33.69 -34.76 -8.93
N LEU A 66 32.48 -35.33 -8.82
CA LEU A 66 31.33 -34.68 -8.18
C LEU A 66 31.34 -34.75 -6.64
N CYS A 67 32.33 -35.42 -6.02
CA CYS A 67 32.53 -35.48 -4.57
C CYS A 67 33.89 -34.93 -4.11
N ILE A 68 34.57 -34.13 -4.94
CA ILE A 68 35.62 -33.24 -4.43
C ILE A 68 34.89 -32.10 -3.73
N ALA A 69 34.98 -32.09 -2.40
CA ALA A 69 34.48 -31.06 -1.53
C ALA A 69 34.93 -29.67 -2.01
N ALA A 70 34.09 -29.03 -2.82
CA ALA A 70 33.88 -27.60 -2.65
C ALA A 70 33.40 -27.46 -1.20
N PRO A 71 33.94 -26.50 -0.42
CA PRO A 71 33.42 -26.29 0.91
C PRO A 71 31.92 -26.07 0.75
N LEU A 72 31.12 -26.93 1.37
CA LEU A 72 29.76 -26.58 1.76
C LEU A 72 29.95 -25.32 2.60
N ALA A 73 29.92 -24.17 1.92
CA ALA A 73 29.93 -22.85 2.53
C ALA A 73 28.84 -22.90 3.59
N GLN A 74 29.25 -22.56 4.81
CA GLN A 74 28.55 -22.87 6.05
C GLN A 74 27.04 -22.77 5.90
N ALA A 75 26.39 -23.91 6.11
CA ALA A 75 24.96 -24.01 6.21
C ALA A 75 24.51 -23.29 7.49
N ASP A 76 24.28 -21.98 7.39
CA ASP A 76 23.96 -21.15 8.55
C ASP A 76 22.48 -21.26 8.90
N THR A 77 22.22 -21.58 10.17
CA THR A 77 20.87 -21.69 10.72
C THR A 77 20.19 -20.33 10.66
N ILE A 78 19.12 -20.23 9.88
CA ILE A 78 18.37 -18.97 9.68
C ILE A 78 17.00 -19.11 10.34
N ARG A 79 16.65 -18.10 11.15
CA ARG A 79 15.30 -17.89 11.66
C ARG A 79 14.65 -16.77 10.85
N THR A 80 14.14 -17.08 9.67
CA THR A 80 13.31 -16.15 8.89
C THR A 80 11.88 -16.12 9.41
N ARG A 81 11.49 -15.12 10.21
CA ARG A 81 10.06 -14.84 10.47
C ARG A 81 9.46 -14.06 9.31
N VAL A 82 8.96 -14.78 8.30
CA VAL A 82 8.14 -14.21 7.24
C VAL A 82 6.69 -14.59 7.48
N GLY A 83 5.89 -13.68 8.05
CA GLY A 83 4.59 -14.05 8.63
C GLY A 83 4.76 -15.06 9.77
N ILE A 84 3.67 -15.49 10.41
CA ILE A 84 3.78 -16.36 11.60
C ILE A 84 4.31 -17.75 11.21
N GLY A 85 5.53 -18.08 11.68
CA GLY A 85 5.89 -19.46 11.99
C GLY A 85 6.65 -20.28 10.95
N TYR A 86 7.25 -19.70 9.92
CA TYR A 86 8.23 -20.44 9.10
C TYR A 86 9.62 -20.40 9.73
N THR A 87 10.29 -21.55 9.83
CA THR A 87 11.71 -21.67 10.19
C THR A 87 12.40 -22.54 9.15
N GLY A 88 13.35 -22.01 8.40
CA GLY A 88 14.05 -22.73 7.34
C GLY A 88 15.37 -22.09 6.96
N GLN A 89 16.24 -22.87 6.34
CA GLN A 89 17.59 -22.42 5.98
C GLN A 89 17.57 -21.70 4.63
N VAL A 90 18.03 -20.44 4.56
CA VAL A 90 18.24 -19.78 3.26
C VAL A 90 19.42 -20.44 2.57
N VAL A 91 19.17 -21.00 1.40
CA VAL A 91 20.16 -21.71 0.58
C VAL A 91 20.58 -20.90 -0.65
N GLY A 92 19.95 -19.74 -0.89
CA GLY A 92 20.28 -18.85 -1.99
C GLY A 92 19.20 -17.81 -2.29
N ILE A 93 19.27 -17.21 -3.48
CA ILE A 93 18.32 -16.23 -4.01
C ILE A 93 18.01 -16.53 -5.48
N ASP A 94 16.82 -16.15 -5.93
CA ASP A 94 16.43 -16.18 -7.35
C ASP A 94 15.81 -14.85 -7.78
N ALA A 95 15.16 -14.79 -8.95
CA ALA A 95 14.53 -13.57 -9.43
C ALA A 95 13.26 -13.16 -8.66
N GLN A 96 12.65 -14.08 -7.92
CA GLN A 96 11.42 -13.86 -7.17
C GLN A 96 11.70 -13.54 -5.70
N GLY A 97 12.76 -14.07 -5.09
CA GLY A 97 13.16 -13.73 -3.73
C GLY A 97 14.18 -14.68 -3.10
N LEU A 98 13.99 -15.05 -1.83
CA LEU A 98 14.91 -15.92 -1.08
C LEU A 98 14.55 -17.39 -1.24
N LEU A 99 15.54 -18.25 -1.50
CA LEU A 99 15.36 -19.70 -1.53
C LEU A 99 15.53 -20.26 -0.13
N ILE A 100 14.46 -20.84 0.42
CA ILE A 100 14.44 -21.42 1.77
C ILE A 100 14.23 -22.92 1.70
N ASN A 101 15.16 -23.68 2.28
CA ASN A 101 15.01 -25.10 2.55
C ASN A 101 14.24 -25.29 3.87
N HIS A 102 13.08 -25.92 3.79
CA HIS A 102 12.30 -26.35 4.94
C HIS A 102 11.98 -27.84 4.82
N ALA A 103 12.44 -28.64 5.80
CA ALA A 103 12.22 -30.08 5.85
C ALA A 103 12.62 -30.85 4.57
N GLY A 104 13.68 -30.41 3.89
CA GLY A 104 14.22 -31.05 2.68
C GLY A 104 13.60 -30.57 1.36
N ALA A 105 12.65 -29.63 1.40
CA ALA A 105 12.09 -28.99 0.23
C ALA A 105 12.55 -27.53 0.13
N VAL A 106 13.14 -27.15 -1.01
CA VAL A 106 13.50 -25.76 -1.31
C VAL A 106 12.29 -25.05 -1.89
N ARG A 107 11.93 -23.90 -1.31
CA ARG A 107 10.84 -23.03 -1.77
C ARG A 107 11.34 -21.60 -1.89
N THR A 108 10.82 -20.86 -2.85
CA THR A 108 11.08 -19.43 -2.95
C THR A 108 10.09 -18.66 -2.10
N ILE A 109 10.59 -17.78 -1.23
CA ILE A 109 9.80 -16.74 -0.58
C ILE A 109 9.93 -15.46 -1.41
N PRO A 110 8.83 -14.96 -2.00
CA PRO A 110 8.85 -13.76 -2.82
C PRO A 110 9.36 -12.55 -2.03
N ARG A 111 10.15 -11.68 -2.69
CA ARG A 111 10.81 -10.52 -2.07
C ARG A 111 9.84 -9.64 -1.28
N ASP A 112 8.66 -9.41 -1.85
CA ASP A 112 7.67 -8.46 -1.32
C ASP A 112 6.91 -9.05 -0.13
N ASP A 113 6.96 -10.37 0.03
CA ASP A 113 6.39 -11.08 1.17
C ASP A 113 7.35 -11.11 2.35
N ILE A 114 8.65 -10.80 2.17
CA ILE A 114 9.65 -10.84 3.23
C ILE A 114 9.45 -9.67 4.21
N VAL A 115 8.78 -9.98 5.32
CA VAL A 115 8.56 -9.06 6.43
C VAL A 115 9.88 -8.74 7.13
N ARG A 116 10.57 -9.76 7.65
CA ARG A 116 11.82 -9.61 8.40
C ARG A 116 12.77 -10.78 8.19
N VAL A 117 14.07 -10.51 8.21
CA VAL A 117 15.12 -11.52 8.24
C VAL A 117 15.91 -11.43 9.54
N GLU A 118 16.06 -12.55 10.25
CA GLU A 118 16.98 -12.68 11.38
C GLU A 118 18.05 -13.71 11.01
N VAL A 119 19.32 -13.33 11.20
CA VAL A 119 20.48 -14.18 10.91
C VAL A 119 21.27 -14.34 12.19
N ASP A 120 21.34 -15.55 12.73
CA ASP A 120 21.92 -15.80 14.05
C ASP A 120 23.39 -15.35 14.14
N GLN A 121 24.13 -15.44 13.04
CA GLN A 121 25.54 -15.01 12.94
C GLN A 121 25.71 -13.50 12.77
N TYR A 122 24.66 -12.80 12.35
CA TYR A 122 24.67 -11.36 12.12
C TYR A 122 23.50 -10.71 12.88
N PRO A 123 23.55 -10.65 14.23
CA PRO A 123 22.45 -10.17 15.06
C PRO A 123 22.08 -8.69 14.79
N ASP A 124 23.00 -7.92 14.23
CA ASP A 124 22.76 -6.54 13.81
C ASP A 124 21.82 -6.45 12.60
N VAL A 125 21.67 -7.50 11.79
CA VAL A 125 20.63 -7.59 10.75
C VAL A 125 19.24 -7.52 11.37
N ALA A 126 19.02 -8.23 12.49
CA ALA A 126 17.74 -8.21 13.16
C ALA A 126 17.42 -6.81 13.73
N LYS A 127 18.44 -6.06 14.20
CA LYS A 127 18.28 -4.67 14.63
C LYS A 127 17.98 -3.74 13.44
N ALA A 128 18.71 -3.90 12.35
CA ALA A 128 18.51 -3.15 11.11
C ALA A 128 17.09 -3.33 10.57
N GLU A 129 16.58 -4.57 10.53
CA GLU A 129 15.22 -4.86 10.05
C GLU A 129 14.14 -4.25 10.97
N THR A 130 14.36 -4.24 12.29
CA THR A 130 13.43 -3.59 13.24
C THR A 130 13.33 -2.09 12.99
N LEU A 131 14.45 -1.46 12.62
CA LEU A 131 14.51 -0.04 12.29
C LEU A 131 13.98 0.23 10.88
N PHE A 132 14.21 -0.69 9.94
CA PHE A 132 13.63 -0.66 8.60
C PHE A 132 12.10 -0.65 8.66
N ASP A 133 11.49 -1.44 9.55
CA ASP A 133 10.04 -1.49 9.75
C ASP A 133 9.45 -0.15 10.23
N ARG A 134 10.26 0.75 10.81
CA ARG A 134 9.85 2.11 11.20
C ARG A 134 9.83 3.10 10.02
N GLY A 135 10.12 2.63 8.80
CA GLY A 135 10.10 3.43 7.58
C GLY A 135 11.08 4.60 7.62
N VAL A 136 10.62 5.79 7.21
CA VAL A 136 11.44 7.02 7.12
C VAL A 136 12.11 7.34 8.46
N SER A 137 11.40 7.16 9.57
CA SER A 137 11.90 7.50 10.91
C SER A 137 13.06 6.62 11.40
N GLY A 138 13.16 5.39 10.90
CA GLY A 138 14.25 4.47 11.24
C GLY A 138 15.33 4.37 10.16
N ALA A 139 15.16 5.02 9.00
CA ALA A 139 15.98 4.80 7.81
C ALA A 139 17.47 5.08 8.04
N ALA A 140 17.82 6.17 8.72
CA ALA A 140 19.21 6.55 8.98
C ALA A 140 19.93 5.57 9.94
N GLU A 141 19.23 5.11 10.98
CA GLU A 141 19.77 4.13 11.92
C GLU A 141 19.83 2.73 11.30
N ALA A 142 18.79 2.33 10.56
CA ALA A 142 18.77 1.07 9.82
C ALA A 142 19.95 1.00 8.82
N GLU A 143 20.16 2.07 8.05
CA GLU A 143 21.29 2.17 7.11
C GLU A 143 22.64 2.03 7.81
N ARG A 144 22.81 2.61 9.02
CA ARG A 144 24.03 2.43 9.82
C ARG A 144 24.27 0.97 10.21
N PHE A 145 23.24 0.27 10.68
CA PHE A 145 23.37 -1.14 11.04
C PHE A 145 23.62 -2.02 9.80
N TYR A 146 22.92 -1.79 8.69
CA TYR A 146 23.18 -2.50 7.43
C TYR A 146 24.60 -2.27 6.91
N ALA A 147 25.09 -1.02 6.94
CA ALA A 147 26.46 -0.69 6.54
C ALA A 147 27.51 -1.37 7.43
N GLY A 148 27.25 -1.47 8.75
CA GLY A 148 28.10 -2.22 9.67
C GLY A 148 28.18 -3.71 9.33
N VAL A 149 27.07 -4.32 8.92
CA VAL A 149 27.03 -5.73 8.49
C VAL A 149 27.74 -5.92 7.14
N LEU A 150 27.57 -5.00 6.18
CA LEU A 150 28.24 -5.05 4.87
C LEU A 150 29.77 -5.00 4.93
N ALA A 151 30.34 -4.51 6.04
CA ALA A 151 31.79 -4.48 6.25
C ALA A 151 32.40 -5.85 6.60
N ALA A 152 31.58 -6.86 6.91
CA ALA A 152 32.02 -8.22 7.17
C ALA A 152 32.13 -9.05 5.88
N ASP A 153 32.80 -10.20 5.96
CA ASP A 153 32.68 -11.23 4.92
C ASP A 153 31.29 -11.87 5.01
N LEU A 154 30.47 -11.69 3.97
CA LEU A 154 29.04 -12.01 3.98
C LEU A 154 28.71 -13.06 2.91
N PRO A 155 27.77 -13.98 3.19
CA PRO A 155 27.15 -14.79 2.15
C PRO A 155 26.55 -13.91 1.04
N SER A 156 26.68 -14.35 -0.22
CA SER A 156 26.21 -13.60 -1.39
C SER A 156 24.72 -13.25 -1.32
N TRP A 157 23.90 -14.15 -0.78
CA TRP A 157 22.46 -13.94 -0.59
C TRP A 157 22.17 -12.79 0.40
N LEU A 158 22.94 -12.70 1.49
CA LEU A 158 22.72 -11.72 2.55
C LEU A 158 23.16 -10.34 2.08
N ARG A 159 24.28 -10.26 1.35
CA ARG A 159 24.70 -9.02 0.70
C ARG A 159 23.63 -8.52 -0.28
N ALA A 160 23.15 -9.38 -1.18
CA ALA A 160 22.11 -9.03 -2.14
C ALA A 160 20.82 -8.54 -1.45
N PHE A 161 20.43 -9.20 -0.36
CA PHE A 161 19.27 -8.83 0.44
C PHE A 161 19.44 -7.46 1.10
N ILE A 162 20.59 -7.19 1.72
CA ILE A 162 20.88 -5.91 2.38
C ILE A 162 20.94 -4.78 1.35
N GLU A 163 21.59 -4.98 0.21
CA GLU A 163 21.64 -3.99 -0.88
C GLU A 163 20.23 -3.65 -1.40
N TRP A 164 19.35 -4.65 -1.49
CA TRP A 164 17.94 -4.39 -1.80
C TRP A 164 17.20 -3.61 -0.71
N ARG A 165 17.42 -3.92 0.58
CA ARG A 165 16.85 -3.15 1.69
C ARG A 165 17.33 -1.70 1.68
N LEU A 166 18.63 -1.47 1.44
CA LEU A 166 19.21 -0.13 1.30
C LEU A 166 18.62 0.63 0.12
N PHE A 167 18.47 -0.02 -1.05
CA PHE A 167 17.77 0.55 -2.20
C PHE A 167 16.37 1.04 -1.81
N ARG A 168 15.58 0.20 -1.13
CA ARG A 168 14.22 0.56 -0.67
C ARG A 168 14.21 1.71 0.33
N LEU A 169 15.10 1.69 1.32
CA LEU A 169 15.21 2.77 2.31
C LEU A 169 15.52 4.10 1.64
N ARG A 170 16.52 4.12 0.75
CA ARG A 170 16.97 5.33 0.05
C ARG A 170 15.90 5.89 -0.87
N LEU A 171 15.14 5.03 -1.56
CA LEU A 171 13.95 5.46 -2.30
C LEU A 171 12.90 6.10 -1.38
N ALA A 172 12.62 5.50 -0.22
CA ALA A 172 11.60 5.98 0.71
C ALA A 172 11.93 7.37 1.31
N VAL A 173 13.22 7.72 1.39
CA VAL A 173 13.68 9.04 1.87
C VAL A 173 14.12 9.98 0.74
N SER A 174 13.72 9.68 -0.50
CA SER A 174 14.02 10.49 -1.70
C SER A 174 15.51 10.73 -1.98
N ARG A 175 16.39 9.79 -1.56
CA ARG A 175 17.82 9.77 -1.87
C ARG A 175 18.07 8.97 -3.14
N TYR A 176 17.55 9.49 -4.26
CA TYR A 176 17.49 8.78 -5.54
C TYR A 176 18.86 8.44 -6.15
N PRO A 177 19.89 9.32 -6.09
CA PRO A 177 21.23 8.97 -6.57
C PRO A 177 21.83 7.76 -5.81
N GLU A 178 21.68 7.73 -4.49
CA GLU A 178 22.23 6.65 -3.66
C GLU A 178 21.40 5.36 -3.76
N ALA A 179 20.10 5.49 -4.04
CA ALA A 179 19.26 4.35 -4.41
C ALA A 179 19.73 3.75 -5.75
N LEU A 180 20.03 4.60 -6.74
CA LEU A 180 20.57 4.15 -8.02
C LEU A 180 21.90 3.41 -7.84
N ASP A 181 22.77 3.90 -6.98
CA ASP A 181 24.04 3.23 -6.67
C ASP A 181 23.85 1.85 -6.06
N ALA A 182 22.95 1.70 -5.07
CA ALA A 182 22.61 0.39 -4.50
C ALA A 182 22.04 -0.56 -5.55
N TYR A 183 21.17 -0.07 -6.43
CA TYR A 183 20.58 -0.89 -7.49
C TYR A 183 21.61 -1.35 -8.53
N LEU A 184 22.51 -0.46 -8.96
CA LEU A 184 23.56 -0.81 -9.92
C LEU A 184 24.57 -1.79 -9.31
N LEU A 185 24.87 -1.66 -8.02
CA LEU A 185 25.69 -2.63 -7.30
C LEU A 185 25.00 -4.00 -7.21
N LEU A 186 23.71 -4.02 -6.87
CA LEU A 186 22.90 -5.23 -6.84
C LEU A 186 22.85 -5.93 -8.21
N MET A 187 22.71 -5.16 -9.29
CA MET A 187 22.78 -5.65 -10.66
C MET A 187 24.13 -6.30 -10.98
N GLN A 188 25.23 -5.66 -10.57
CA GLN A 188 26.58 -6.14 -10.85
C GLN A 188 26.91 -7.43 -10.11
N GLU A 189 26.53 -7.52 -8.84
CA GLU A 189 26.86 -8.67 -8.00
C GLU A 189 25.83 -9.81 -8.10
N ASN A 190 24.54 -9.49 -8.26
CA ASN A 190 23.44 -10.45 -8.20
C ASN A 190 22.35 -10.15 -9.26
N PRO A 191 22.66 -10.28 -10.57
CA PRO A 191 21.78 -9.86 -11.66
C PRO A 191 20.43 -10.58 -11.68
N GLN A 192 20.39 -11.85 -11.28
CA GLN A 192 19.13 -12.61 -11.20
C GLN A 192 18.15 -12.02 -10.18
N PHE A 193 18.64 -11.57 -9.02
CA PHE A 193 17.82 -10.98 -7.96
C PHE A 193 17.46 -9.51 -8.28
N ALA A 194 18.36 -8.80 -8.96
CA ALA A 194 18.15 -7.45 -9.46
C ALA A 194 17.03 -7.40 -10.53
N ALA A 195 16.93 -8.41 -11.39
CA ALA A 195 15.90 -8.50 -12.42
C ALA A 195 14.46 -8.42 -11.88
N GLY A 196 14.22 -8.89 -10.65
CA GLY A 196 12.93 -8.79 -9.98
C GLY A 196 12.69 -7.48 -9.23
N VAL A 197 13.63 -6.53 -9.23
CA VAL A 197 13.47 -5.23 -8.55
C VAL A 197 12.74 -4.28 -9.50
N THR A 198 11.68 -3.62 -9.06
CA THR A 198 11.00 -2.59 -9.86
C THR A 198 11.30 -1.19 -9.34
N TRP A 199 11.63 -0.29 -10.26
CA TRP A 199 11.67 1.15 -9.99
C TRP A 199 10.26 1.74 -10.07
N SER A 200 9.86 2.49 -9.05
CA SER A 200 8.71 3.40 -9.16
C SER A 200 9.13 4.63 -9.99
N PRO A 201 8.21 5.32 -10.69
CA PRO A 201 8.56 6.52 -11.44
C PRO A 201 9.11 7.59 -10.47
N VAL A 202 10.34 8.04 -10.72
CA VAL A 202 11.05 9.02 -9.88
C VAL A 202 11.26 10.29 -10.69
N SER A 203 10.80 11.43 -10.18
CA SER A 203 11.23 12.75 -10.65
C SER A 203 12.35 13.27 -9.74
N GLU A 204 13.55 13.44 -10.27
CA GLU A 204 14.62 14.18 -9.61
C GLU A 204 14.53 15.65 -10.03
N ASN A 205 14.30 16.54 -9.06
CA ASN A 205 14.05 17.95 -9.30
C ASN A 205 15.35 18.77 -9.29
N ASP A 206 16.44 18.21 -8.76
CA ASP A 206 17.78 18.80 -8.79
C ASP A 206 18.46 18.48 -10.15
N PRO A 207 18.70 19.48 -11.02
CA PRO A 207 19.26 19.26 -12.36
C PRO A 207 20.67 18.64 -12.36
N ASP A 208 21.45 18.83 -11.29
CA ASP A 208 22.81 18.30 -11.19
C ASP A 208 22.77 16.82 -10.80
N ARG A 209 21.91 16.46 -9.84
CA ARG A 209 21.67 15.06 -9.48
C ARG A 209 21.03 14.29 -10.63
N GLN A 210 20.07 14.88 -11.31
CA GLN A 210 19.43 14.31 -12.50
C GLN A 210 20.45 14.00 -13.59
N ARG A 211 21.35 14.93 -13.90
CA ARG A 211 22.45 14.71 -14.86
C ARG A 211 23.40 13.60 -14.42
N ALA A 212 23.79 13.58 -13.14
CA ALA A 212 24.66 12.53 -12.60
C ALA A 212 24.00 11.14 -12.67
N MET A 213 22.70 11.04 -12.38
CA MET A 213 21.93 9.81 -12.51
C MET A 213 21.83 9.34 -13.96
N LEU A 214 21.52 10.25 -14.90
CA LEU A 214 21.49 9.94 -16.33
C LEU A 214 22.83 9.39 -16.82
N ALA A 215 23.95 10.01 -16.42
CA ALA A 215 25.28 9.54 -16.77
C ALA A 215 25.58 8.11 -16.27
N LYS A 216 25.18 7.81 -15.02
CA LYS A 216 25.31 6.45 -14.45
C LYS A 216 24.43 5.43 -15.18
N ILE A 217 23.21 5.81 -15.54
CA ILE A 217 22.28 4.94 -16.28
C ILE A 217 22.81 4.67 -17.70
N ASP A 218 23.28 5.70 -18.40
CA ASP A 218 23.84 5.57 -19.74
C ASP A 218 25.11 4.71 -19.74
N GLU A 219 25.96 4.84 -18.72
CA GLU A 219 27.12 3.97 -18.50
C GLU A 219 26.69 2.51 -18.29
N ALA A 220 25.70 2.28 -17.42
CA ALA A 220 25.18 0.94 -17.15
C ALA A 220 24.57 0.30 -18.42
N LEU A 221 23.77 1.05 -19.18
CA LEU A 221 23.19 0.60 -20.44
C LEU A 221 24.26 0.26 -21.49
N ARG A 222 25.35 1.02 -21.55
CA ARG A 222 26.46 0.75 -22.48
C ARG A 222 27.16 -0.57 -22.21
N LYS A 223 27.17 -1.03 -20.96
CA LYS A 223 27.71 -2.34 -20.57
C LYS A 223 26.82 -3.52 -20.99
N GLY A 224 25.62 -3.26 -21.52
CA GLY A 224 24.72 -4.26 -22.08
C GLY A 224 24.14 -5.25 -21.05
N PRO A 225 23.41 -4.78 -20.02
CA PRO A 225 22.80 -5.67 -19.04
C PRO A 225 21.68 -6.52 -19.69
N PRO A 226 21.40 -7.73 -19.18
CA PRO A 226 20.32 -8.57 -19.70
C PRO A 226 18.93 -7.97 -19.40
N ASP A 227 17.92 -8.32 -20.20
CA ASP A 227 16.53 -8.05 -19.84
C ASP A 227 16.10 -8.90 -18.63
N PRO A 228 15.24 -8.38 -17.72
CA PRO A 228 14.48 -7.13 -17.80
C PRO A 228 15.23 -5.86 -17.35
N ILE A 229 16.50 -5.97 -16.93
CA ILE A 229 17.26 -4.86 -16.32
C ILE A 229 17.51 -3.74 -17.33
N ALA A 230 17.89 -4.08 -18.57
CA ALA A 230 18.04 -3.11 -19.65
C ALA A 230 16.73 -2.33 -19.92
N GLY A 231 15.61 -3.03 -20.02
CA GLY A 231 14.28 -2.41 -20.15
C GLY A 231 13.93 -1.47 -18.99
N GLN A 232 14.29 -1.81 -17.75
CA GLN A 232 14.04 -0.96 -16.58
C GLN A 232 14.91 0.30 -16.56
N LEU A 233 16.22 0.16 -16.83
CA LEU A 233 17.14 1.30 -16.92
C LEU A 233 16.73 2.24 -18.06
N THR A 234 16.25 1.69 -19.18
CA THR A 234 15.71 2.49 -20.30
C THR A 234 14.45 3.27 -19.88
N LYS A 235 13.53 2.66 -19.13
CA LYS A 235 12.36 3.37 -18.59
C LYS A 235 12.77 4.48 -17.64
N LEU A 236 13.68 4.20 -16.71
CA LEU A 236 14.18 5.20 -15.76
C LEU A 236 14.87 6.37 -16.47
N ARG A 237 15.70 6.07 -17.47
CA ARG A 237 16.32 7.07 -18.35
C ARG A 237 15.27 7.95 -19.02
N ASN A 238 14.22 7.37 -19.59
CA ASN A 238 13.17 8.12 -20.27
C ASN A 238 12.38 9.03 -19.31
N VAL A 239 12.13 8.58 -18.08
CA VAL A 239 11.49 9.40 -17.03
C VAL A 239 12.40 10.57 -16.61
N LEU A 240 13.71 10.34 -16.52
CA LEU A 240 14.70 11.35 -16.15
C LEU A 240 15.14 12.23 -17.33
N THR A 241 14.72 11.94 -18.58
CA THR A 241 15.09 12.74 -19.75
C THR A 241 14.04 13.83 -19.99
N PRO A 242 14.39 15.12 -20.02
CA PRO A 242 13.44 16.17 -20.35
C PRO A 242 12.96 16.03 -21.81
N ALA A 243 11.65 16.10 -22.04
CA ALA A 243 11.07 15.96 -23.38
C ALA A 243 11.48 17.13 -24.30
N PRO A 244 11.98 16.88 -25.53
CA PRO A 244 12.20 17.94 -26.50
C PRO A 244 10.87 18.32 -27.19
N GLY A 245 10.44 19.57 -27.05
CA GLY A 245 9.63 20.26 -28.06
C GLY A 245 8.12 20.01 -28.12
N THR A 246 7.40 19.81 -27.01
CA THR A 246 5.93 19.95 -27.02
C THR A 246 5.51 21.42 -26.79
N PRO A 247 4.62 21.99 -27.63
CA PRO A 247 4.11 23.34 -27.43
C PRO A 247 3.25 23.41 -26.16
N PRO A 248 3.30 24.52 -25.40
CA PRO A 248 2.62 24.61 -24.12
C PRO A 248 1.09 24.60 -24.33
N VAL A 249 0.42 23.63 -23.71
CA VAL A 249 -1.00 23.69 -23.38
C VAL A 249 -1.23 24.98 -22.55
N PRO A 250 -2.29 25.76 -22.82
CA PRO A 250 -2.48 27.07 -22.19
C PRO A 250 -2.56 26.95 -20.67
N ALA A 251 -1.66 27.67 -20.00
CA ALA A 251 -1.55 27.71 -18.55
C ALA A 251 -2.79 28.38 -17.92
N ALA A 252 -3.46 27.66 -17.02
CA ALA A 252 -4.09 28.30 -15.86
C ALA A 252 -2.98 28.95 -15.01
N PRO A 253 -3.24 30.09 -14.35
CA PRO A 253 -2.24 31.11 -14.08
C PRO A 253 -1.06 30.58 -13.28
N SER A 254 0.11 30.77 -13.86
CA SER A 254 1.41 30.38 -13.34
C SER A 254 1.67 30.97 -11.96
N SER A 255 2.02 30.12 -11.00
CA SER A 255 3.08 30.47 -10.04
C SER A 255 4.31 30.93 -10.85
N PRO A 256 4.98 32.01 -10.45
CA PRO A 256 5.98 32.68 -11.27
C PRO A 256 7.07 31.71 -11.72
N LYS A 257 7.44 31.81 -13.00
CA LYS A 257 8.60 31.13 -13.60
C LYS A 257 9.83 31.26 -12.68
N PRO A 258 10.76 30.29 -12.66
CA PRO A 258 12.09 30.56 -12.14
C PRO A 258 12.62 31.75 -12.91
N HIS A 259 12.78 32.87 -12.21
CA HIS A 259 13.54 33.98 -12.70
C HIS A 259 14.93 33.40 -13.02
N ILE A 260 15.37 33.44 -14.29
CA ILE A 260 16.80 33.73 -14.53
C ILE A 260 17.04 34.92 -13.61
N PRO A 261 17.87 34.84 -12.55
CA PRO A 261 17.93 35.91 -11.57
C PRO A 261 18.15 37.18 -12.37
N ALA A 262 17.14 38.06 -12.36
CA ALA A 262 17.38 39.41 -12.80
C ALA A 262 18.60 39.87 -11.99
N PRO A 263 19.47 40.72 -12.57
CA PRO A 263 20.43 41.44 -11.74
C PRO A 263 19.64 41.96 -10.52
N PRO A 264 20.14 41.71 -9.28
CA PRO A 264 19.38 41.99 -8.07
C PRO A 264 18.80 43.39 -8.19
N SER A 265 17.48 43.51 -7.99
CA SER A 265 16.84 44.82 -8.05
C SER A 265 17.61 45.76 -7.11
N ASP A 266 17.69 47.04 -7.46
CA ASP A 266 18.35 48.04 -6.60
C ASP A 266 17.78 47.99 -5.16
N ALA A 267 16.50 47.64 -5.01
CA ALA A 267 15.86 47.37 -3.72
C ALA A 267 16.42 46.13 -2.99
N ALA A 268 16.66 45.01 -3.68
CA ALA A 268 17.25 43.82 -3.10
C ALA A 268 18.70 44.04 -2.64
N GLU A 269 19.49 44.81 -3.39
CA GLU A 269 20.87 45.11 -3.01
C GLU A 269 20.92 46.08 -1.81
N LYS A 270 20.06 47.11 -1.81
CA LYS A 270 19.88 47.99 -0.64
C LYS A 270 19.43 47.22 0.60
N ALA A 271 18.53 46.24 0.45
CA ALA A 271 18.08 45.40 1.54
C ALA A 271 19.23 44.56 2.14
N LYS A 272 20.12 43.99 1.30
CA LYS A 272 21.31 43.28 1.79
C LYS A 272 22.28 44.19 2.54
N ILE A 273 22.53 45.39 2.02
CA ILE A 273 23.41 46.37 2.67
C ILE A 273 22.83 46.77 4.04
N ALA A 274 21.53 47.07 4.10
CA ALA A 274 20.84 47.39 5.35
C ALA A 274 20.90 46.20 6.34
N PHE A 275 20.68 44.98 5.85
CA PHE A 275 20.75 43.77 6.66
C PHE A 275 22.16 43.57 7.24
N ALA A 276 23.20 43.69 6.41
CA ALA A 276 24.59 43.55 6.83
C ALA A 276 24.98 44.63 7.86
N SER A 277 24.53 45.87 7.67
CA SER A 277 24.80 46.96 8.61
C SER A 277 24.15 46.76 9.98
N LEU A 278 23.00 46.08 10.05
CA LEU A 278 22.25 45.87 11.29
C LEU A 278 22.65 44.58 12.02
N PHE A 279 22.90 43.50 11.27
CA PHE A 279 23.07 42.15 11.84
C PHE A 279 24.42 41.51 11.50
N GLY A 280 25.23 42.08 10.61
CA GLY A 280 26.47 41.47 10.10
C GLY A 280 27.50 41.18 11.18
N ASP A 281 27.80 42.16 12.05
CA ASP A 281 28.77 41.99 13.13
C ASP A 281 28.34 40.90 14.12
N ARG A 282 27.05 40.82 14.42
CA ARG A 282 26.51 39.81 15.33
C ARG A 282 26.50 38.42 14.69
N LEU A 283 26.14 38.31 13.40
CA LEU A 283 26.25 37.05 12.66
C LEU A 283 27.70 36.54 12.63
N ALA A 284 28.68 37.42 12.42
CA ALA A 284 30.09 37.04 12.44
C ALA A 284 30.55 36.54 13.81
N LYS A 285 30.08 37.18 14.90
CA LYS A 285 30.37 36.74 16.27
C LYS A 285 29.78 35.36 16.56
N ILE A 286 28.54 35.11 16.17
CA ILE A 286 27.85 33.84 16.43
C ILE A 286 28.44 32.70 15.58
N GLN A 287 28.90 32.98 14.36
CA GLN A 287 29.64 31.97 13.57
C GLN A 287 30.96 31.55 14.21
N ALA A 288 31.52 32.36 15.11
CA ALA A 288 32.73 32.05 15.86
C ALA A 288 32.45 31.35 17.20
N THR A 289 31.19 31.28 17.65
CA THR A 289 30.76 30.55 18.85
C THR A 289 30.08 29.23 18.46
N ALA A 290 30.08 28.26 19.36
CA ALA A 290 29.41 26.96 19.17
C ALA A 290 28.16 26.82 20.06
N ASP A 291 27.71 27.91 20.68
CA ASP A 291 26.55 27.92 21.57
C ASP A 291 25.25 28.02 20.77
N PRO A 292 24.36 27.01 20.81
CA PRO A 292 23.07 27.07 20.11
C PRO A 292 22.16 28.20 20.59
N GLN A 293 22.34 28.69 21.82
CA GLN A 293 21.53 29.78 22.36
C GLN A 293 21.75 31.10 21.61
N ASP A 294 22.98 31.34 21.14
CA ASP A 294 23.31 32.53 20.35
C ASP A 294 22.50 32.59 19.04
N ASP A 295 22.35 31.44 18.36
CA ASP A 295 21.53 31.32 17.14
C ASP A 295 20.04 31.59 17.44
N VAL A 296 19.55 31.09 18.58
CA VAL A 296 18.15 31.28 19.02
C VAL A 296 17.86 32.75 19.34
N ASP A 297 18.76 33.42 20.05
CA ASP A 297 18.62 34.82 20.44
C ASP A 297 18.65 35.74 19.22
N LEU A 298 19.58 35.50 18.27
CA LEU A 298 19.59 36.27 17.03
C LEU A 298 18.36 35.99 16.16
N ALA A 299 17.86 34.75 16.12
CA ALA A 299 16.62 34.45 15.42
C ALA A 299 15.43 35.26 15.98
N ALA A 300 15.35 35.40 17.31
CA ALA A 300 14.31 36.18 17.97
C ALA A 300 14.39 37.68 17.62
N ASP A 301 15.59 38.24 17.58
CA ASP A 301 15.82 39.64 17.19
C ASP A 301 15.46 39.88 15.72
N LEU A 302 15.81 38.95 14.83
CA LEU A 302 15.43 39.00 13.42
C LEU A 302 13.90 38.92 13.23
N LEU A 303 13.21 38.10 14.02
CA LEU A 303 11.75 38.05 14.02
C LEU A 303 11.14 39.38 14.51
N GLN A 304 11.72 40.00 15.55
CA GLN A 304 11.27 41.31 16.02
C GLN A 304 11.48 42.38 14.94
N ALA A 305 12.61 42.36 14.24
CA ALA A 305 12.87 43.24 13.10
C ALA A 305 11.86 43.00 11.97
N ALA A 306 11.51 41.75 11.66
CA ALA A 306 10.49 41.40 10.67
C ALA A 306 9.11 41.98 11.01
N LYS A 307 8.72 41.95 12.30
CA LYS A 307 7.45 42.54 12.78
C LYS A 307 7.42 44.06 12.63
N ILE A 308 8.57 44.72 12.73
CA ILE A 308 8.70 46.19 12.59
C ILE A 308 8.78 46.61 11.12
N ALA A 309 9.57 45.89 10.31
CA ALA A 309 9.94 46.28 8.95
C ALA A 309 8.89 46.00 7.86
N GLY A 310 7.61 45.79 8.24
CA GLY A 310 6.55 45.20 7.41
C GLY A 310 6.15 45.91 6.10
N SER A 311 6.83 46.98 5.71
CA SER A 311 6.58 47.76 4.48
C SER A 311 7.64 47.56 3.38
N GLN A 312 8.75 46.85 3.65
CA GLN A 312 9.84 46.63 2.68
C GLN A 312 10.00 45.14 2.37
N PRO A 313 9.49 44.64 1.23
CA PRO A 313 9.35 43.20 0.99
C PRO A 313 10.71 42.48 0.85
N GLU A 314 11.72 43.08 0.21
CA GLU A 314 13.04 42.45 0.05
C GLU A 314 13.78 42.32 1.38
N PHE A 315 13.70 43.34 2.23
CA PHE A 315 14.31 43.30 3.56
C PHE A 315 13.56 42.31 4.47
N LEU A 316 12.22 42.32 4.43
CA LEU A 316 11.37 41.39 5.17
C LEU A 316 11.68 39.92 4.80
N ALA A 317 11.86 39.63 3.51
CA ALA A 317 12.28 38.31 3.06
C ALA A 317 13.62 37.89 3.70
N LEU A 318 14.65 38.74 3.63
CA LEU A 318 15.96 38.44 4.21
C LEU A 318 15.91 38.16 5.72
N VAL A 319 15.24 39.03 6.50
CA VAL A 319 15.18 38.84 7.96
C VAL A 319 14.37 37.60 8.34
N CYS A 320 13.25 37.32 7.65
CA CYS A 320 12.45 36.12 7.92
C CYS A 320 13.17 34.83 7.53
N GLU A 321 13.83 34.81 6.37
CA GLU A 321 14.62 33.65 5.93
C GLU A 321 15.76 33.37 6.90
N LYS A 322 16.49 34.40 7.31
CA LYS A 322 17.58 34.23 8.28
C LYS A 322 17.08 33.83 9.67
N ALA A 323 15.97 34.40 10.14
CA ALA A 323 15.35 34.01 11.40
C ALA A 323 14.96 32.53 11.39
N TRP A 324 14.40 32.04 10.28
CA TRP A 324 14.08 30.63 10.13
C TRP A 324 15.34 29.75 10.09
N GLU A 325 16.37 30.11 9.32
CA GLU A 325 17.61 29.34 9.24
C GLU A 325 18.27 29.14 10.61
N LEU A 326 18.36 30.20 11.41
CA LEU A 326 18.98 30.17 12.74
C LEU A 326 18.08 29.48 13.76
N GLY A 327 16.80 29.89 13.84
CA GLY A 327 15.86 29.36 14.81
C GLY A 327 15.52 27.88 14.58
N ASN A 328 15.66 27.38 13.35
CA ASN A 328 15.39 25.98 13.03
C ASN A 328 16.54 25.03 13.41
N LYS A 329 17.67 25.52 13.93
CA LYS A 329 18.79 24.69 14.40
C LYS A 329 18.57 24.05 15.77
N ASP A 330 17.82 24.72 16.64
CA ASP A 330 17.62 24.31 18.04
C ASP A 330 16.13 24.27 18.42
N PRO A 331 15.67 23.32 19.26
CA PRO A 331 14.28 23.25 19.70
C PRO A 331 13.70 24.53 20.31
N ALA A 332 14.50 25.32 21.02
CA ALA A 332 14.05 26.59 21.60
C ALA A 332 13.71 27.65 20.53
N GLY A 333 14.31 27.54 19.33
CA GLY A 333 14.11 28.49 18.23
C GLY A 333 12.96 28.14 17.28
N TYR A 334 12.35 26.95 17.39
CA TYR A 334 11.37 26.50 16.40
C TYR A 334 10.11 27.38 16.33
N ALA A 335 9.63 27.89 17.47
CA ALA A 335 8.47 28.79 17.49
C ALA A 335 8.77 30.09 16.73
N THR A 336 9.98 30.63 16.93
CA THR A 336 10.49 31.82 16.22
C THR A 336 10.60 31.58 14.72
N ALA A 337 11.17 30.45 14.32
CA ALA A 337 11.31 30.07 12.92
C ALA A 337 9.95 29.90 12.21
N ALA A 338 8.99 29.24 12.86
CA ALA A 338 7.64 29.07 12.32
C ALA A 338 6.90 30.41 12.15
N GLU A 339 6.99 31.30 13.14
CA GLU A 339 6.36 32.62 13.09
C GLU A 339 6.99 33.52 12.01
N ALA A 340 8.32 33.45 11.82
CA ALA A 340 9.01 34.19 10.76
C ALA A 340 8.50 33.79 9.36
N MET A 341 8.35 32.50 9.11
CA MET A 341 7.80 32.00 7.83
C MET A 341 6.31 32.35 7.67
N LYS A 342 5.53 32.37 8.75
CA LYS A 342 4.13 32.80 8.72
C LYS A 342 4.01 34.27 8.31
N ILE A 343 4.77 35.17 8.95
CA ILE A 343 4.80 36.60 8.58
C ILE A 343 5.20 36.78 7.13
N LEU A 344 6.23 36.06 6.68
CA LEU A 344 6.69 36.13 5.29
C LEU A 344 5.61 35.68 4.31
N ALA A 345 4.91 34.58 4.60
CA ALA A 345 3.81 34.07 3.78
C ALA A 345 2.63 35.05 3.70
N GLU A 346 2.28 35.71 4.81
CA GLU A 346 1.18 36.68 4.87
C GLU A 346 1.49 37.98 4.13
N LYS A 347 2.73 38.48 4.26
CA LYS A 347 3.15 39.77 3.70
C LYS A 347 3.62 39.68 2.25
N ILE A 348 4.11 38.50 1.84
CA ILE A 348 4.63 38.26 0.50
C ILE A 348 3.96 37.00 -0.07
N PRO A 349 2.72 37.11 -0.60
CA PRO A 349 1.94 35.95 -1.07
C PRO A 349 2.66 35.10 -2.13
N GLN A 350 3.52 35.71 -2.95
CA GLN A 350 4.36 35.00 -3.93
C GLN A 350 5.35 34.01 -3.28
N MET A 351 5.76 34.24 -2.03
CA MET A 351 6.65 33.35 -1.27
C MET A 351 5.88 32.39 -0.35
N ALA A 352 4.56 32.50 -0.25
CA ALA A 352 3.75 31.76 0.72
C ALA A 352 3.93 30.24 0.59
N GLU A 353 4.15 29.73 -0.63
CA GLU A 353 4.35 28.30 -0.87
C GLU A 353 5.69 27.80 -0.32
N ALA A 354 6.79 28.50 -0.64
CA ALA A 354 8.11 28.18 -0.10
C ALA A 354 8.13 28.29 1.43
N CYS A 355 7.42 29.29 1.98
CA CYS A 355 7.26 29.45 3.42
C CYS A 355 6.50 28.27 4.05
N ARG A 356 5.41 27.79 3.42
CA ARG A 356 4.67 26.61 3.89
C ARG A 356 5.54 25.37 3.96
N GLN A 357 6.38 25.13 2.95
CA GLN A 357 7.31 24.00 2.94
C GLN A 357 8.36 24.10 4.06
N ARG A 358 8.91 25.30 4.29
CA ARG A 358 9.84 25.56 5.39
C ARG A 358 9.18 25.41 6.77
N MET A 359 7.95 25.90 6.93
CA MET A 359 7.16 25.69 8.15
C MET A 359 6.89 24.21 8.42
N PHE A 360 6.59 23.43 7.38
CA PHE A 360 6.40 21.99 7.50
C PHE A 360 7.65 21.30 8.08
N VAL A 361 8.84 21.64 7.59
CA VAL A 361 10.12 21.13 8.13
C VAL A 361 10.27 21.49 9.61
N THR A 362 9.95 22.72 10.00
CA THR A 362 10.00 23.15 11.41
C THR A 362 9.00 22.39 12.27
N MET A 363 7.77 22.18 11.80
CA MET A 363 6.75 21.40 12.51
C MET A 363 7.16 19.94 12.69
N GLN A 364 7.82 19.35 11.70
CA GLN A 364 8.36 17.99 11.81
C GLN A 364 9.42 17.90 12.91
N ARG A 365 10.39 18.83 12.93
CA ARG A 365 11.42 18.90 13.98
C ARG A 365 10.82 19.15 15.36
N GLN A 366 9.83 20.03 15.47
CA GLN A 366 9.08 20.26 16.72
C GLN A 366 8.47 18.97 17.25
N TYR A 367 7.82 18.19 16.39
CA TYR A 367 7.25 16.91 16.77
C TYR A 367 8.31 15.88 17.18
N GLU A 368 9.41 15.79 16.44
CA GLU A 368 10.51 14.83 16.70
C GLU A 368 11.21 15.10 18.05
N HIS A 369 11.41 16.38 18.40
CA HIS A 369 12.11 16.78 19.63
C HIS A 369 11.19 17.01 20.83
N ALA A 370 9.88 17.19 20.64
CA ALA A 370 8.95 17.36 21.74
C ALA A 370 8.67 16.05 22.49
N SER A 371 8.23 16.19 23.76
CA SER A 371 7.78 15.07 24.59
C SER A 371 6.46 15.41 25.30
N GLY A 372 5.75 14.37 25.77
CA GLY A 372 4.52 14.54 26.54
C GLY A 372 3.42 15.34 25.82
N PRO A 373 2.72 16.25 26.52
CA PRO A 373 1.63 17.05 25.93
C PRO A 373 2.06 17.92 24.74
N ALA A 374 3.29 18.46 24.77
CA ALA A 374 3.82 19.27 23.69
C ALA A 374 3.99 18.47 22.40
N ARG A 375 4.39 17.20 22.49
CA ARG A 375 4.48 16.29 21.34
C ARG A 375 3.12 15.97 20.74
N ALA A 376 2.11 15.77 21.60
CA ALA A 376 0.75 15.52 21.13
C ALA A 376 0.21 16.71 20.33
N GLU A 377 0.44 17.94 20.82
CA GLU A 377 -0.01 19.16 20.14
C GLU A 377 0.76 19.45 18.84
N ALA A 378 2.09 19.29 18.88
CA ALA A 378 2.94 19.40 17.69
C ALA A 378 2.53 18.36 16.63
N GLY A 379 2.23 17.13 17.04
CA GLY A 379 1.80 16.07 16.13
C GLY A 379 0.42 16.33 15.51
N LYS A 380 -0.55 16.90 16.25
CA LYS A 380 -1.84 17.31 15.65
C LYS A 380 -1.64 18.37 14.58
N SER A 381 -0.83 19.39 14.88
CA SER A 381 -0.50 20.46 13.93
C SER A 381 0.23 19.91 12.69
N LEU A 382 1.15 18.95 12.89
CA LEU A 382 1.86 18.27 11.81
C LEU A 382 0.92 17.43 10.92
N VAL A 383 -0.05 16.73 11.51
CA VAL A 383 -1.08 15.99 10.75
C VAL A 383 -1.87 16.94 9.83
N GLU A 384 -2.27 18.12 10.33
CA GLU A 384 -2.96 19.11 9.50
C GLU A 384 -2.09 19.66 8.36
N ALA A 385 -0.79 19.84 8.61
CA ALA A 385 0.15 20.25 7.57
C ALA A 385 0.31 19.15 6.50
N LEU A 386 0.50 17.89 6.91
CA LEU A 386 0.65 16.74 6.02
C LEU A 386 -0.59 16.52 5.14
N LEU A 387 -1.79 16.64 5.71
CA LEU A 387 -3.04 16.55 4.94
C LEU A 387 -3.14 17.66 3.89
N ARG A 388 -2.76 18.89 4.23
CA ARG A 388 -2.70 19.99 3.24
C ARG A 388 -1.68 19.74 2.13
N MET A 389 -0.51 19.20 2.48
CA MET A 389 0.51 18.83 1.48
C MET A 389 0.01 17.71 0.57
N ALA A 390 -0.69 16.71 1.11
CA ALA A 390 -1.32 15.66 0.32
C ALA A 390 -2.35 16.22 -0.67
N ASP A 391 -3.29 17.04 -0.19
CA ASP A 391 -4.32 17.67 -1.03
C ASP A 391 -3.71 18.51 -2.16
N GLN A 392 -2.63 19.23 -1.86
CA GLN A 392 -1.92 20.02 -2.85
C GLN A 392 -1.28 19.14 -3.93
N GLN A 393 -0.64 18.04 -3.56
CA GLN A 393 -0.04 17.13 -4.52
C GLN A 393 -1.10 16.44 -5.40
N GLU A 394 -2.26 16.09 -4.84
CA GLU A 394 -3.38 15.60 -5.64
C GLU A 394 -3.83 16.64 -6.68
N ARG A 395 -3.94 17.92 -6.30
CA ARG A 395 -4.29 19.02 -7.23
C ARG A 395 -3.25 19.24 -8.32
N LEU A 396 -1.98 19.03 -7.99
CA LEU A 396 -0.87 19.11 -8.95
C LEU A 396 -0.76 17.87 -9.86
N GLY A 397 -1.58 16.84 -9.62
CA GLY A 397 -1.53 15.60 -10.39
C GLY A 397 -0.40 14.65 -9.98
N ASN A 398 0.13 14.80 -8.76
CA ASN A 398 1.22 14.00 -8.19
C ASN A 398 0.71 13.03 -7.10
N PRO A 399 -0.09 12.00 -7.43
CA PRO A 399 -0.72 11.14 -6.44
C PRO A 399 0.28 10.32 -5.60
N ASP A 400 1.45 9.99 -6.14
CA ASP A 400 2.48 9.26 -5.42
C ASP A 400 3.05 10.09 -4.27
N GLN A 401 3.27 11.39 -4.52
CA GLN A 401 3.73 12.32 -3.49
C GLN A 401 2.61 12.58 -2.45
N ALA A 402 1.35 12.62 -2.88
CA ALA A 402 0.21 12.71 -1.96
C ALA A 402 0.16 11.50 -1.01
N LEU A 403 0.37 10.28 -1.52
CA LEU A 403 0.44 9.07 -0.70
C LEU A 403 1.56 9.11 0.35
N VAL A 404 2.72 9.66 0.02
CA VAL A 404 3.83 9.83 0.98
C VAL A 404 3.36 10.68 2.16
N TYR A 405 2.75 11.83 1.88
CA TYR A 405 2.25 12.72 2.93
C TYR A 405 1.10 12.10 3.74
N LEU A 406 0.18 11.37 3.12
CA LEU A 406 -0.91 10.69 3.83
C LEU A 406 -0.42 9.57 4.74
N ARG A 407 0.60 8.79 4.33
CA ARG A 407 1.20 7.74 5.18
C ARG A 407 1.91 8.36 6.38
N GLN A 408 2.69 9.43 6.16
CA GLN A 408 3.27 10.20 7.25
C GLN A 408 2.19 10.76 8.19
N ALA A 409 1.08 11.26 7.64
CA ALA A 409 -0.03 11.77 8.44
C ALA A 409 -0.64 10.66 9.29
N GLN A 410 -0.80 9.46 8.73
CA GLN A 410 -1.30 8.29 9.43
C GLN A 410 -0.40 7.92 10.60
N ASP A 411 0.91 7.83 10.39
CA ASP A 411 1.88 7.47 11.43
C ASP A 411 1.84 8.45 12.61
N VAL A 412 1.88 9.76 12.30
CA VAL A 412 1.80 10.82 13.33
C VAL A 412 0.45 10.79 14.02
N ALA A 413 -0.66 10.68 13.27
CA ALA A 413 -2.01 10.62 13.82
C ALA A 413 -2.20 9.42 14.76
N MET A 414 -1.63 8.26 14.40
CA MET A 414 -1.61 7.07 15.24
C MET A 414 -0.85 7.32 16.54
N SER A 415 0.36 7.88 16.44
CA SER A 415 1.21 8.16 17.60
C SER A 415 0.59 9.14 18.59
N VAL A 416 -0.12 10.18 18.13
CA VAL A 416 -0.69 11.23 19.01
C VAL A 416 -2.16 11.04 19.34
N GLY A 417 -2.79 9.97 18.87
CA GLY A 417 -4.22 9.73 19.12
C GLY A 417 -5.14 10.76 18.44
N SER A 418 -4.78 11.25 17.25
CA SER A 418 -5.58 12.25 16.51
C SER A 418 -6.98 11.72 16.17
N SER A 419 -7.99 12.59 16.20
CA SER A 419 -9.36 12.27 15.75
C SER A 419 -9.47 12.12 14.23
N ARG A 420 -8.49 12.59 13.46
CA ARG A 420 -8.50 12.57 11.99
C ARG A 420 -8.04 11.25 11.36
N LYS A 421 -7.79 10.20 12.16
CA LYS A 421 -7.31 8.89 11.68
C LYS A 421 -8.19 8.30 10.58
N SER A 422 -9.50 8.36 10.76
CA SER A 422 -10.43 7.76 9.80
C SER A 422 -10.50 8.53 8.48
N GLU A 423 -10.41 9.86 8.54
CA GLU A 423 -10.28 10.72 7.36
C GLU A 423 -9.01 10.38 6.56
N ILE A 424 -7.86 10.24 7.24
CA ILE A 424 -6.58 9.88 6.60
C ILE A 424 -6.68 8.51 5.94
N GLN A 425 -7.21 7.52 6.66
CA GLN A 425 -7.39 6.16 6.16
C GLN A 425 -8.27 6.14 4.89
N ALA A 426 -9.39 6.86 4.90
CA ALA A 426 -10.26 6.94 3.73
C ALA A 426 -9.59 7.63 2.53
N SER A 427 -8.73 8.63 2.77
CA SER A 427 -7.94 9.25 1.69
C SER A 427 -6.89 8.29 1.11
N LEU A 428 -6.22 7.50 1.96
CA LEU A 428 -5.29 6.45 1.51
C LEU A 428 -5.98 5.39 0.65
N GLU A 429 -7.15 4.89 1.10
CA GLU A 429 -7.94 3.92 0.36
C GLU A 429 -8.41 4.45 -0.99
N ARG A 430 -8.85 5.72 -1.02
CA ARG A 430 -9.26 6.40 -2.27
C ARG A 430 -8.12 6.48 -3.27
N LEU A 431 -6.92 6.88 -2.83
CA LEU A 431 -5.75 6.95 -3.71
C LEU A 431 -5.28 5.56 -4.17
N ALA A 432 -5.30 4.56 -3.27
CA ALA A 432 -4.97 3.19 -3.64
C ALA A 432 -5.95 2.64 -4.70
N HIS A 433 -7.26 2.86 -4.53
CA HIS A 433 -8.27 2.51 -5.53
C HIS A 433 -8.01 3.19 -6.87
N ARG A 434 -7.69 4.49 -6.84
CA ARG A 434 -7.35 5.26 -8.05
C ARG A 434 -6.13 4.67 -8.78
N GLN A 435 -5.06 4.33 -8.06
CA GLN A 435 -3.87 3.69 -8.66
C GLN A 435 -4.18 2.32 -9.26
N GLN A 436 -4.96 1.48 -8.55
CA GLN A 436 -5.38 0.18 -9.07
C GLN A 436 -6.19 0.35 -10.36
N THR A 437 -7.12 1.29 -10.40
CA THR A 437 -7.91 1.60 -11.60
C THR A 437 -7.04 2.06 -12.77
N LEU A 438 -6.04 2.92 -12.53
CA LEU A 438 -5.09 3.33 -13.56
C LEU A 438 -4.26 2.16 -14.11
N ALA A 439 -3.81 1.25 -13.24
CA ALA A 439 -3.10 0.04 -13.67
C ALA A 439 -3.98 -0.87 -14.55
N ARG A 440 -5.26 -1.03 -14.18
CA ARG A 440 -6.24 -1.77 -14.98
C ARG A 440 -6.50 -1.13 -16.34
N ILE A 441 -6.61 0.20 -16.39
CA ILE A 441 -6.72 0.95 -17.65
C ILE A 441 -5.50 0.71 -18.52
N ALA A 442 -4.29 0.80 -17.96
CA ALA A 442 -3.05 0.57 -18.72
C ALA A 442 -2.96 -0.85 -19.30
N GLU A 443 -3.42 -1.86 -18.55
CA GLU A 443 -3.55 -3.24 -19.05
C GLU A 443 -4.58 -3.33 -20.19
N ARG A 444 -5.77 -2.75 -20.03
CA ARG A 444 -6.79 -2.76 -21.10
C ARG A 444 -6.34 -2.02 -22.35
N ILE A 445 -5.63 -0.89 -22.21
CA ILE A 445 -5.04 -0.16 -23.34
C ILE A 445 -4.04 -1.06 -24.07
N ARG A 446 -3.16 -1.78 -23.37
CA ARG A 446 -2.24 -2.74 -24.00
C ARG A 446 -3.00 -3.83 -24.76
N GLN A 447 -4.07 -4.38 -24.20
CA GLN A 447 -4.92 -5.36 -24.89
C GLN A 447 -5.57 -4.77 -26.15
N SER A 448 -6.06 -3.53 -26.08
CA SER A 448 -6.66 -2.84 -27.24
C SER A 448 -5.66 -2.58 -28.37
N GLN A 449 -4.36 -2.44 -28.06
CA GLN A 449 -3.31 -2.29 -29.09
C GLN A 449 -3.04 -3.60 -29.83
N VAL A 450 -3.21 -4.74 -29.16
CA VAL A 450 -3.05 -6.08 -29.76
C VAL A 450 -4.29 -6.47 -30.57
N ALA A 451 -5.47 -6.14 -30.08
CA ALA A 451 -6.75 -6.42 -30.74
C ALA A 451 -7.62 -5.15 -30.85
N PRO A 452 -7.32 -4.24 -31.81
CA PRO A 452 -8.02 -2.95 -31.91
C PRO A 452 -9.52 -3.04 -32.19
N GLN A 453 -9.96 -4.16 -32.76
CA GLN A 453 -11.35 -4.41 -33.10
C GLN A 453 -12.17 -4.96 -31.93
N ASP A 454 -11.54 -5.25 -30.78
CA ASP A 454 -12.26 -5.73 -29.60
C ASP A 454 -13.07 -4.58 -28.97
N GLN A 455 -14.36 -4.55 -29.31
CA GLN A 455 -15.29 -3.56 -28.81
C GLN A 455 -15.45 -3.63 -27.28
N LYS A 456 -15.38 -4.83 -26.69
CA LYS A 456 -15.59 -5.02 -25.25
C LYS A 456 -14.44 -4.42 -24.45
N VAL A 457 -13.20 -4.60 -24.90
CA VAL A 457 -12.02 -3.99 -24.26
C VAL A 457 -12.10 -2.47 -24.29
N ARG A 458 -12.53 -1.87 -25.42
CA ARG A 458 -12.67 -0.41 -25.53
C ARG A 458 -13.82 0.13 -24.67
N GLU A 459 -14.93 -0.61 -24.60
CA GLU A 459 -16.05 -0.31 -23.69
C GLU A 459 -15.60 -0.37 -22.21
N ASP A 460 -14.81 -1.36 -21.82
CA ASP A 460 -14.25 -1.46 -20.46
C ASP A 460 -13.37 -0.22 -20.13
N ILE A 461 -12.53 0.22 -21.07
CA ILE A 461 -11.70 1.43 -20.89
C ILE A 461 -12.59 2.67 -20.70
N PHE A 462 -13.67 2.79 -21.49
CA PHE A 462 -14.64 3.87 -21.35
C PHE A 462 -15.18 3.95 -19.92
N PHE A 463 -15.70 2.84 -19.37
CA PHE A 463 -16.30 2.84 -18.04
C PHE A 463 -15.29 3.06 -16.92
N LEU A 464 -14.06 2.55 -17.06
CA LEU A 464 -12.99 2.81 -16.10
C LEU A 464 -12.65 4.31 -16.01
N TYR A 465 -12.63 5.03 -17.14
CA TYR A 465 -12.46 6.48 -17.11
C TYR A 465 -13.73 7.21 -16.65
N ALA A 466 -14.89 6.93 -17.25
CA ALA A 466 -16.11 7.68 -17.02
C ALA A 466 -16.66 7.53 -15.60
N VAL A 467 -16.57 6.32 -15.03
CA VAL A 467 -17.18 5.97 -13.75
C VAL A 467 -16.14 5.91 -12.65
N GLU A 468 -15.14 5.03 -12.78
CA GLU A 468 -14.19 4.77 -11.69
C GLU A 468 -13.22 5.93 -11.43
N LEU A 469 -12.76 6.63 -12.47
CA LEU A 469 -11.88 7.80 -12.35
C LEU A 469 -12.60 9.15 -12.41
N ASP A 470 -13.91 9.15 -12.67
CA ASP A 470 -14.70 10.35 -12.93
C ASP A 470 -14.05 11.30 -13.97
N ASN A 471 -13.56 10.76 -15.09
CA ASN A 471 -12.83 11.51 -16.13
C ASN A 471 -13.51 11.38 -17.52
N PRO A 472 -14.50 12.22 -17.83
CA PRO A 472 -15.29 12.12 -19.05
C PRO A 472 -14.51 12.64 -20.26
N ALA A 473 -13.54 13.53 -20.05
CA ALA A 473 -12.67 14.06 -21.10
C ALA A 473 -11.73 13.00 -21.67
N GLU A 474 -11.25 12.06 -20.85
CA GLU A 474 -10.52 10.89 -21.33
C GLU A 474 -11.47 9.78 -21.82
N ALA A 475 -12.61 9.58 -21.14
CA ALA A 475 -13.57 8.54 -21.51
C ALA A 475 -14.12 8.74 -22.93
N VAL A 476 -14.42 9.98 -23.35
CA VAL A 476 -15.03 10.26 -24.66
C VAL A 476 -14.20 9.74 -25.84
N LYS A 477 -12.87 9.57 -25.67
CA LYS A 477 -11.98 9.00 -26.70
C LYS A 477 -12.33 7.54 -27.05
N TYR A 478 -13.07 6.86 -26.19
CA TYR A 478 -13.51 5.46 -26.33
C TYR A 478 -15.04 5.34 -26.47
N ALA A 479 -15.77 6.45 -26.61
CA ALA A 479 -17.23 6.44 -26.65
C ALA A 479 -17.78 5.72 -27.89
N ASP A 480 -17.02 5.66 -28.98
CA ASP A 480 -17.41 4.95 -30.21
C ASP A 480 -17.64 3.45 -30.00
N ALA A 481 -17.01 2.87 -28.97
CA ALA A 481 -17.18 1.47 -28.58
C ALA A 481 -18.52 1.16 -27.90
N LEU A 482 -19.25 2.18 -27.43
CA LEU A 482 -20.56 1.99 -26.82
C LEU A 482 -21.57 1.51 -27.88
N GLY A 483 -22.40 0.52 -27.55
CA GLY A 483 -23.42 0.03 -28.48
C GLY A 483 -24.65 0.95 -28.59
N ASP A 484 -24.88 1.79 -27.58
CA ASP A 484 -26.08 2.63 -27.45
C ASP A 484 -25.80 4.07 -27.89
N GLU A 485 -26.55 4.55 -28.89
CA GLU A 485 -26.41 5.91 -29.43
C GLU A 485 -26.74 7.01 -28.41
N GLY A 486 -27.62 6.72 -27.44
CA GLY A 486 -27.91 7.62 -26.32
C GLY A 486 -26.70 7.78 -25.41
N MET A 487 -26.06 6.68 -25.03
CA MET A 487 -24.83 6.71 -24.21
C MET A 487 -23.67 7.37 -24.93
N LYS A 488 -23.51 7.18 -26.24
CA LYS A 488 -22.50 7.91 -27.05
C LYS A 488 -22.70 9.42 -26.97
N ARG A 489 -23.95 9.86 -27.16
CA ARG A 489 -24.31 11.27 -27.06
C ARG A 489 -24.02 11.83 -25.67
N CYS A 490 -24.45 11.13 -24.63
CA CYS A 490 -24.19 11.52 -23.25
C CYS A 490 -22.69 11.60 -22.94
N ALA A 491 -21.89 10.63 -23.42
CA ALA A 491 -20.45 10.63 -23.28
C ALA A 491 -19.79 11.86 -23.93
N GLN A 492 -20.23 12.23 -25.13
CA GLN A 492 -19.74 13.42 -25.84
C GLN A 492 -20.12 14.71 -25.13
N GLN A 493 -21.37 14.84 -24.69
CA GLN A 493 -21.84 16.02 -23.95
C GLN A 493 -21.13 16.16 -22.60
N ALA A 494 -20.91 15.05 -21.89
CA ALA A 494 -20.26 15.03 -20.58
C ALA A 494 -18.79 15.49 -20.58
N ALA A 495 -18.13 15.49 -21.74
CA ALA A 495 -16.78 16.03 -21.89
C ALA A 495 -16.76 17.58 -21.95
N SER A 496 -17.92 18.22 -22.11
CA SER A 496 -18.06 19.67 -22.16
C SER A 496 -18.49 20.25 -20.79
N PRO A 497 -18.07 21.48 -20.44
CA PRO A 497 -18.55 22.17 -19.25
C PRO A 497 -20.07 22.33 -19.24
N ALA A 498 -20.71 22.09 -18.09
CA ALA A 498 -22.17 22.09 -17.96
C ALA A 498 -22.80 23.43 -18.35
N GLU A 499 -22.07 24.54 -18.19
CA GLU A 499 -22.54 25.88 -18.52
C GLU A 499 -22.79 26.06 -20.02
N LYS A 500 -22.07 25.32 -20.87
CA LYS A 500 -22.17 25.40 -22.33
C LYS A 500 -23.22 24.45 -22.92
N LEU A 501 -23.81 23.59 -22.09
CA LEU A 501 -24.79 22.60 -22.53
C LEU A 501 -26.20 23.22 -22.61
N SER A 502 -27.04 22.65 -23.47
CA SER A 502 -28.47 22.99 -23.55
C SER A 502 -29.23 22.46 -22.31
N GLU A 503 -30.39 23.05 -22.02
CA GLU A 503 -31.25 22.57 -20.92
C GLU A 503 -31.59 21.08 -21.06
N ALA A 504 -31.96 20.65 -22.26
CA ALA A 504 -32.26 19.24 -22.55
C ALA A 504 -31.05 18.32 -22.30
N ALA A 505 -29.83 18.74 -22.68
CA ALA A 505 -28.62 17.98 -22.43
C ALA A 505 -28.28 17.88 -20.94
N CYS A 506 -28.50 18.95 -20.17
CA CYS A 506 -28.34 18.88 -18.71
C CYS A 506 -29.32 17.89 -18.07
N LEU A 507 -30.59 17.88 -18.51
CA LEU A 507 -31.55 16.91 -17.99
C LEU A 507 -31.16 15.46 -18.35
N GLU A 508 -30.79 15.23 -19.62
CA GLU A 508 -30.34 13.92 -20.14
C GLU A 508 -29.10 13.42 -19.38
N LEU A 509 -28.10 14.28 -19.16
CA LEU A 509 -26.91 13.95 -18.37
C LEU A 509 -27.20 13.70 -16.89
N GLY A 510 -28.13 14.46 -16.30
CA GLY A 510 -28.58 14.24 -14.93
C GLY A 510 -29.13 12.82 -14.75
N ASP A 511 -30.02 12.39 -15.65
CA ASP A 511 -30.58 11.05 -15.66
C ASP A 511 -29.53 9.98 -15.96
N TRP A 512 -28.64 10.23 -16.93
CA TRP A 512 -27.58 9.29 -17.29
C TRP A 512 -26.60 9.05 -16.14
N TYR A 513 -26.12 10.09 -15.46
CA TYR A 513 -25.23 9.94 -14.31
C TYR A 513 -25.93 9.32 -13.10
N ARG A 514 -27.24 9.54 -12.92
CA ARG A 514 -28.02 8.81 -11.90
C ARG A 514 -28.06 7.32 -12.23
N PHE A 515 -28.30 6.96 -13.49
CA PHE A 515 -28.24 5.57 -13.95
C PHE A 515 -26.85 4.95 -13.80
N LEU A 516 -25.78 5.69 -14.10
CA LEU A 516 -24.41 5.23 -13.87
C LEU A 516 -24.14 5.03 -12.37
N ALA A 517 -24.65 5.90 -11.50
CA ALA A 517 -24.50 5.77 -10.05
C ALA A 517 -25.13 4.50 -9.48
N ASP A 518 -26.22 4.01 -10.05
CA ASP A 518 -26.86 2.75 -9.65
C ASP A 518 -26.02 1.51 -10.01
N LYS A 519 -25.14 1.66 -11.01
CA LYS A 519 -24.25 0.60 -11.50
C LYS A 519 -22.82 0.72 -10.96
N ALA A 520 -22.44 1.90 -10.47
CA ALA A 520 -21.11 2.19 -9.98
C ALA A 520 -20.82 1.47 -8.65
N GLY A 521 -19.55 1.10 -8.45
CA GLY A 521 -19.08 0.58 -7.17
C GLY A 521 -19.15 1.63 -6.04
N PRO A 522 -19.01 1.23 -4.77
CA PRO A 522 -19.12 2.14 -3.62
C PRO A 522 -18.18 3.36 -3.69
N ALA A 523 -16.99 3.21 -4.27
CA ALA A 523 -16.01 4.30 -4.41
C ALA A 523 -16.40 5.32 -5.50
N ALA A 524 -17.00 4.86 -6.60
CA ALA A 524 -17.34 5.69 -7.76
C ALA A 524 -18.75 6.31 -7.67
N LYS A 525 -19.67 5.65 -6.96
CA LYS A 525 -21.06 6.08 -6.81
C LYS A 525 -21.23 7.53 -6.31
N PRO A 526 -20.49 8.01 -5.28
CA PRO A 526 -20.60 9.40 -4.84
C PRO A 526 -20.26 10.41 -5.94
N ASN A 527 -19.27 10.11 -6.79
CA ASN A 527 -18.87 10.99 -7.89
C ASN A 527 -19.96 11.05 -8.97
N MET A 528 -20.54 9.90 -9.32
CA MET A 528 -21.64 9.85 -10.30
C MET A 528 -22.87 10.61 -9.80
N LEU A 529 -23.24 10.44 -8.53
CA LEU A 529 -24.33 11.21 -7.92
C LEU A 529 -24.01 12.71 -7.88
N ALA A 530 -22.77 13.09 -7.58
CA ALA A 530 -22.34 14.50 -7.55
C ALA A 530 -22.46 15.16 -8.94
N ARG A 531 -22.14 14.43 -10.01
CA ARG A 531 -22.38 14.89 -11.39
C ARG A 531 -23.85 14.99 -11.74
N ALA A 532 -24.64 13.95 -11.44
CA ALA A 532 -26.08 13.97 -11.66
C ALA A 532 -26.72 15.21 -11.03
N ARG A 533 -26.36 15.48 -9.76
CA ARG A 533 -26.78 16.68 -9.04
C ARG A 533 -26.40 17.96 -9.77
N GLY A 534 -25.15 18.09 -10.19
CA GLY A 534 -24.65 19.28 -10.89
C GLY A 534 -25.46 19.60 -12.13
N TYR A 535 -25.75 18.59 -12.96
CA TYR A 535 -26.55 18.77 -14.17
C TYR A 535 -28.01 19.10 -13.89
N TYR A 536 -28.66 18.41 -12.94
CA TYR A 536 -30.02 18.76 -12.53
C TYR A 536 -30.11 20.19 -11.97
N LYS A 537 -29.08 20.64 -11.22
CA LYS A 537 -29.02 22.01 -10.71
C LYS A 537 -29.02 23.02 -11.85
N VAL A 538 -28.13 22.86 -12.81
CA VAL A 538 -28.04 23.75 -13.99
C VAL A 538 -29.36 23.75 -14.78
N TYR A 539 -29.97 22.59 -14.96
CA TYR A 539 -31.28 22.49 -15.60
C TYR A 539 -32.37 23.25 -14.83
N LEU A 540 -32.48 23.04 -13.51
CA LEU A 540 -33.50 23.69 -12.66
C LEU A 540 -33.30 25.21 -12.52
N GLU A 541 -32.07 25.72 -12.68
CA GLU A 541 -31.78 27.16 -12.70
C GLU A 541 -32.21 27.83 -14.01
N ARG A 542 -32.08 27.14 -15.14
CA ARG A 542 -32.39 27.68 -16.48
C ARG A 542 -33.85 27.45 -16.89
N HIS A 543 -34.34 26.25 -16.65
CA HIS A 543 -35.65 25.81 -17.10
C HIS A 543 -36.74 26.19 -16.10
N THR A 544 -37.25 27.42 -16.16
CA THR A 544 -38.19 27.97 -15.16
C THR A 544 -39.66 27.63 -15.39
N ALA A 545 -40.01 27.00 -16.52
CA ALA A 545 -41.38 26.60 -16.82
C ALA A 545 -41.90 25.55 -15.83
N ASP A 546 -43.13 25.74 -15.34
CA ASP A 546 -43.78 24.80 -14.42
C ASP A 546 -44.40 23.63 -15.19
N ASP A 547 -43.55 22.67 -15.58
CA ASP A 547 -43.92 21.54 -16.40
C ASP A 547 -43.43 20.19 -15.82
N LEU A 548 -43.84 19.10 -16.48
CA LEU A 548 -43.51 17.75 -16.04
C LEU A 548 -42.00 17.46 -16.03
N PRO A 549 -41.20 17.85 -17.05
CA PRO A 549 -39.74 17.79 -17.01
C PRO A 549 -39.14 18.47 -15.77
N ARG A 550 -39.55 19.70 -15.44
CA ARG A 550 -39.09 20.41 -14.22
C ARG A 550 -39.45 19.65 -12.95
N ALA A 551 -40.70 19.20 -12.82
CA ALA A 551 -41.15 18.45 -11.66
C ALA A 551 -40.36 17.14 -11.46
N LYS A 552 -40.10 16.40 -12.55
CA LYS A 552 -39.27 15.18 -12.52
C LYS A 552 -37.84 15.49 -12.10
N ALA A 553 -37.23 16.52 -12.67
CA ALA A 553 -35.87 16.93 -12.34
C ALA A 553 -35.74 17.35 -10.87
N LEU A 554 -36.74 18.06 -10.32
CA LEU A 554 -36.76 18.46 -8.92
C LEU A 554 -36.80 17.26 -7.97
N VAL A 555 -37.64 16.26 -8.27
CA VAL A 555 -37.73 15.02 -7.49
C VAL A 555 -36.41 14.24 -7.58
N ALA A 556 -35.87 14.06 -8.79
CA ALA A 556 -34.61 13.37 -9.00
C ALA A 556 -33.43 14.06 -8.29
N PHE A 557 -33.37 15.39 -8.35
CA PHE A 557 -32.39 16.20 -7.64
C PHE A 557 -32.43 15.95 -6.12
N ARG A 558 -33.62 15.96 -5.51
CA ARG A 558 -33.79 15.67 -4.07
C ARG A 558 -33.41 14.23 -3.71
N GLN A 559 -33.75 13.27 -4.57
CA GLN A 559 -33.34 11.87 -4.38
C GLN A 559 -31.82 11.72 -4.42
N VAL A 560 -31.17 12.38 -5.38
CA VAL A 560 -29.70 12.39 -5.52
C VAL A 560 -29.05 13.06 -4.31
N GLU A 561 -29.56 14.21 -3.84
CA GLU A 561 -29.07 14.87 -2.62
C GLU A 561 -29.20 13.97 -1.39
N SER A 562 -30.34 13.29 -1.22
CA SER A 562 -30.51 12.32 -0.13
C SER A 562 -29.55 11.14 -0.24
N ALA A 563 -29.32 10.62 -1.46
CA ALA A 563 -28.37 9.54 -1.71
C ALA A 563 -26.92 9.98 -1.47
N LEU A 564 -26.55 11.21 -1.83
CA LEU A 564 -25.25 11.80 -1.52
C LEU A 564 -25.04 11.99 -0.03
N GLU A 565 -26.05 12.48 0.69
CA GLU A 565 -25.98 12.61 2.15
C GLU A 565 -25.87 11.25 2.83
N LYS A 566 -26.60 10.23 2.36
CA LYS A 566 -26.39 8.85 2.82
C LYS A 566 -24.97 8.40 2.53
N ALA A 567 -24.48 8.58 1.31
CA ALA A 567 -23.12 8.22 0.90
C ALA A 567 -22.03 8.92 1.74
N ARG A 568 -22.25 10.20 2.10
CA ARG A 568 -21.37 11.01 2.96
C ARG A 568 -21.45 10.61 4.43
N ARG A 569 -22.62 10.24 4.93
CA ARG A 569 -22.81 9.69 6.28
C ARG A 569 -22.25 8.28 6.40
N SER A 570 -22.22 7.54 5.30
CA SER A 570 -21.40 6.34 5.11
C SER A 570 -19.96 6.64 4.67
N GLY A 571 -19.51 7.91 4.76
CA GLY A 571 -18.09 8.30 4.83
C GLY A 571 -17.48 7.87 6.18
N PRO A 572 -16.25 8.27 6.55
CA PRO A 572 -15.29 7.48 7.34
C PRO A 572 -15.60 7.29 8.84
N GLU A 573 -16.85 7.03 9.20
CA GLU A 573 -17.22 6.18 10.34
C GLU A 573 -17.64 4.77 9.88
N ALA A 574 -17.84 4.55 8.57
CA ALA A 574 -18.03 3.22 7.97
C ALA A 574 -16.70 2.46 7.70
N GLY A 575 -15.59 2.94 8.27
CA GLY A 575 -14.35 2.18 8.43
C GLY A 575 -14.30 1.41 9.76
N VAL A 576 -15.44 1.27 10.44
CA VAL A 576 -15.53 0.27 11.50
C VAL A 576 -15.66 -1.10 10.83
N PRO A 577 -14.67 -2.01 10.96
CA PRO A 577 -14.82 -3.38 10.46
C PRO A 577 -16.12 -3.96 11.03
N GLY A 578 -16.89 -4.65 10.19
CA GLY A 578 -18.20 -5.12 10.62
C GLY A 578 -18.72 -6.32 9.86
N PHE A 579 -18.99 -7.40 10.59
CA PHE A 579 -19.59 -8.62 10.04
C PHE A 579 -21.08 -8.34 9.77
N PHE A 580 -21.47 -8.23 8.50
CA PHE A 580 -22.81 -7.77 8.06
C PHE A 580 -23.19 -6.37 8.60
N GLY A 581 -22.21 -5.48 8.75
CA GLY A 581 -22.42 -4.11 9.24
C GLY A 581 -22.60 -4.00 10.76
N LEU A 582 -22.32 -5.06 11.53
CA LEU A 582 -22.17 -4.96 12.98
C LEU A 582 -20.93 -4.12 13.34
N PRO A 583 -20.98 -3.21 14.32
CA PRO A 583 -19.81 -2.41 14.68
C PRO A 583 -18.80 -3.25 15.47
N LEU A 584 -17.62 -3.54 14.90
CA LEU A 584 -16.48 -4.14 15.63
C LEU A 584 -15.49 -3.08 16.15
N GLY A 585 -15.88 -1.80 16.08
CA GLY A 585 -15.06 -0.66 16.44
C GLY A 585 -14.66 -0.70 17.91
N GLY A 586 -13.37 -0.48 18.16
CA GLY A 586 -12.81 -0.49 19.52
C GLY A 586 -12.63 -1.87 20.16
N ALA A 587 -12.86 -2.98 19.46
CA ALA A 587 -12.50 -4.32 19.94
C ALA A 587 -11.08 -4.69 19.48
N GLY A 588 -10.18 -5.02 20.41
CA GLY A 588 -8.84 -5.51 20.13
C GLY A 588 -8.80 -7.03 19.90
N LYS A 589 -9.73 -7.78 20.52
CA LYS A 589 -9.86 -9.24 20.42
C LYS A 589 -11.29 -9.63 20.03
N ILE A 590 -11.46 -10.28 18.88
CA ILE A 590 -12.77 -10.56 18.30
C ILE A 590 -12.93 -12.08 18.08
N VAL A 591 -14.05 -12.67 18.49
CA VAL A 591 -14.36 -14.08 18.20
C VAL A 591 -15.63 -14.17 17.35
N PHE A 592 -15.54 -14.81 16.20
CA PHE A 592 -16.67 -15.12 15.33
C PHE A 592 -17.17 -16.53 15.65
N ILE A 593 -18.46 -16.64 16.01
CA ILE A 593 -19.15 -17.90 16.23
C ILE A 593 -20.22 -18.03 15.14
N VAL A 594 -20.04 -18.99 14.23
CA VAL A 594 -20.83 -19.08 13.00
C VAL A 594 -21.56 -20.42 12.93
N ASP A 595 -22.87 -20.37 12.72
CA ASP A 595 -23.67 -21.57 12.53
C ASP A 595 -23.26 -22.30 11.23
N ARG A 596 -23.08 -23.61 11.34
CA ARG A 596 -22.90 -24.52 10.20
C ARG A 596 -23.86 -25.69 10.26
N SER A 597 -25.04 -25.52 10.87
CA SER A 597 -26.13 -26.50 10.87
C SER A 597 -26.58 -26.85 9.44
N GLY A 598 -27.36 -27.91 9.30
CA GLY A 598 -27.88 -28.35 8.00
C GLY A 598 -28.77 -27.31 7.28
N SER A 599 -29.45 -26.42 8.01
CA SER A 599 -30.27 -25.35 7.41
C SER A 599 -29.43 -24.30 6.68
N MET A 600 -28.15 -24.16 7.03
CA MET A 600 -27.21 -23.24 6.40
C MET A 600 -26.68 -23.73 5.04
N THR A 601 -27.02 -24.95 4.59
CA THR A 601 -26.40 -25.59 3.41
C THR A 601 -26.39 -24.70 2.16
N ASP A 602 -27.52 -24.07 1.83
CA ASP A 602 -27.66 -23.26 0.62
C ASP A 602 -27.16 -21.81 0.78
N SER A 603 -26.77 -21.42 1.99
CA SER A 603 -26.48 -20.03 2.33
C SER A 603 -25.16 -19.79 3.06
N ILE A 604 -24.48 -20.87 3.47
CA ILE A 604 -23.21 -20.81 4.20
C ILE A 604 -22.12 -20.11 3.40
N ASP A 605 -22.13 -20.22 2.07
CA ASP A 605 -21.13 -19.58 1.22
C ASP A 605 -21.22 -18.04 1.25
N PHE A 606 -22.42 -17.46 1.43
CA PHE A 606 -22.57 -16.02 1.65
C PHE A 606 -21.98 -15.59 2.99
N VAL A 607 -22.17 -16.41 4.02
CA VAL A 607 -21.60 -16.17 5.35
C VAL A 607 -20.08 -16.29 5.34
N LYS A 608 -19.54 -17.31 4.67
CA LYS A 608 -18.09 -17.46 4.46
C LYS A 608 -17.51 -16.27 3.71
N TYR A 609 -18.16 -15.83 2.63
CA TYR A 609 -17.73 -14.66 1.87
C TYR A 609 -17.67 -13.41 2.75
N GLU A 610 -18.72 -13.14 3.51
CA GLU A 610 -18.77 -11.96 4.38
C GLU A 610 -17.80 -12.05 5.56
N LEU A 611 -17.64 -13.23 6.14
CA LEU A 611 -16.68 -13.48 7.21
C LEU A 611 -15.25 -13.22 6.73
N LYS A 612 -14.90 -13.71 5.53
CA LYS A 612 -13.60 -13.44 4.91
C LYS A 612 -13.42 -11.95 4.62
N ARG A 613 -14.45 -11.26 4.10
CA ARG A 613 -14.44 -9.81 3.86
C ARG A 613 -14.21 -9.03 5.16
N CYS A 614 -14.89 -9.42 6.24
CA CYS A 614 -14.73 -8.81 7.56
C CYS A 614 -13.33 -9.02 8.13
N ILE A 615 -12.79 -10.25 8.06
CA ILE A 615 -11.43 -10.57 8.51
C ILE A 615 -10.38 -9.84 7.65
N ALA A 616 -10.65 -9.63 6.36
CA ALA A 616 -9.76 -8.95 5.42
C ALA A 616 -9.51 -7.47 5.78
N VAL A 617 -10.44 -6.83 6.49
CA VAL A 617 -10.37 -5.39 6.84
C VAL A 617 -9.98 -5.11 8.29
N LEU A 618 -9.77 -6.15 9.12
CA LEU A 618 -9.25 -5.98 10.48
C LEU A 618 -7.85 -5.31 10.44
N SER A 619 -7.49 -4.53 11.45
CA SER A 619 -6.12 -4.00 11.57
C SER A 619 -5.16 -5.12 12.01
N GLN A 620 -3.87 -5.01 11.69
CA GLN A 620 -2.89 -6.04 12.09
C GLN A 620 -2.71 -6.13 13.62
N GLU A 621 -3.07 -5.08 14.36
CA GLU A 621 -3.04 -5.05 15.83
C GLU A 621 -4.19 -5.84 16.44
N GLN A 622 -5.35 -5.90 15.76
CA GLN A 622 -6.50 -6.68 16.21
C GLN A 622 -6.21 -8.18 16.13
N GLN A 623 -6.70 -8.91 17.12
CA GLN A 623 -6.70 -10.37 17.18
C GLN A 623 -8.09 -10.91 16.87
N PHE A 624 -8.14 -12.02 16.15
CA PHE A 624 -9.39 -12.68 15.81
C PHE A 624 -9.33 -14.19 16.02
N TYR A 625 -10.50 -14.81 16.18
CA TYR A 625 -10.67 -16.25 16.16
C TYR A 625 -12.01 -16.62 15.52
N VAL A 626 -12.08 -17.78 14.88
CA VAL A 626 -13.27 -18.25 14.16
C VAL A 626 -13.63 -19.65 14.67
N ILE A 627 -14.89 -19.80 15.06
CA ILE A 627 -15.48 -21.04 15.54
C ILE A 627 -16.75 -21.29 14.74
N PHE A 628 -16.84 -22.43 14.09
CA PHE A 628 -18.08 -22.93 13.49
C PHE A 628 -18.73 -23.97 14.38
N TYR A 629 -20.04 -23.89 14.58
CA TYR A 629 -20.77 -24.79 15.46
C TYR A 629 -21.94 -25.48 14.77
N SER A 630 -22.28 -26.65 15.31
CA SER A 630 -23.47 -27.45 15.00
C SER A 630 -23.72 -28.37 16.20
N SER A 631 -24.50 -29.43 16.06
CA SER A 631 -24.47 -30.57 16.98
C SER A 631 -23.06 -31.18 17.06
N GLY A 632 -22.47 -31.27 18.26
CA GLY A 632 -21.17 -31.92 18.51
C GLY A 632 -20.02 -30.97 18.84
N PRO A 633 -18.75 -31.42 18.77
CA PRO A 633 -17.59 -30.57 19.01
C PRO A 633 -17.51 -29.43 17.97
N PRO A 634 -17.20 -28.19 18.39
CA PRO A 634 -17.04 -27.07 17.46
C PRO A 634 -15.84 -27.29 16.53
N VAL A 635 -15.97 -26.81 15.30
CA VAL A 635 -14.88 -26.77 14.31
C VAL A 635 -14.24 -25.40 14.41
N GLU A 636 -13.01 -25.34 14.91
CA GLU A 636 -12.33 -24.08 15.22
C GLU A 636 -11.01 -23.93 14.45
N LEU A 637 -10.53 -22.69 14.34
CA LEU A 637 -9.23 -22.41 13.72
C LEU A 637 -8.12 -23.28 14.34
N PRO A 638 -7.26 -23.93 13.53
CA PRO A 638 -6.22 -24.85 14.02
C PRO A 638 -5.25 -24.25 15.04
N SER A 639 -5.09 -22.91 15.06
CA SER A 639 -4.23 -22.20 16.02
C SER A 639 -4.67 -22.36 17.49
N ARG A 640 -5.92 -22.74 17.75
CA ARG A 640 -6.52 -22.91 19.10
C ARG A 640 -6.38 -21.71 20.03
N THR A 641 -6.01 -20.55 19.50
CA THR A 641 -5.74 -19.31 20.23
C THR A 641 -6.08 -18.12 19.34
N LEU A 642 -6.38 -16.97 19.96
CA LEU A 642 -6.58 -15.71 19.24
C LEU A 642 -5.31 -15.34 18.46
N VAL A 643 -5.48 -15.00 17.19
CA VAL A 643 -4.35 -14.68 16.30
C VAL A 643 -4.45 -13.25 15.77
N HIS A 644 -3.34 -12.55 15.66
CA HIS A 644 -3.31 -11.22 15.04
C HIS A 644 -3.81 -11.27 13.59
N ALA A 645 -4.53 -10.26 13.13
CA ALA A 645 -4.98 -10.18 11.74
C ALA A 645 -3.84 -9.76 10.79
N THR A 646 -2.73 -10.51 10.79
CA THR A 646 -1.67 -10.38 9.78
C THR A 646 -2.14 -10.93 8.45
N VAL A 647 -1.51 -10.51 7.34
CA VAL A 647 -1.83 -11.02 5.98
C VAL A 647 -1.81 -12.55 5.94
N HIS A 648 -0.83 -13.18 6.59
CA HIS A 648 -0.69 -14.63 6.67
C HIS A 648 -1.83 -15.31 7.45
N ASN A 649 -2.17 -14.81 8.64
CA ASN A 649 -3.25 -15.41 9.43
C ASN A 649 -4.62 -15.23 8.79
N ARG A 650 -4.83 -14.12 8.07
CA ARG A 650 -6.04 -13.94 7.26
C ARG A 650 -6.12 -15.03 6.19
N GLN A 651 -5.02 -15.29 5.48
CA GLN A 651 -4.98 -16.33 4.46
C GLN A 651 -5.24 -17.73 5.03
N LEU A 652 -4.62 -18.10 6.15
CA LEU A 652 -4.91 -19.38 6.83
C LEU A 652 -6.36 -19.47 7.30
N ALA A 653 -6.92 -18.37 7.79
CA ALA A 653 -8.32 -18.32 8.15
C ALA A 653 -9.22 -18.48 6.94
N PHE A 654 -8.88 -17.90 5.78
CA PHE A 654 -9.64 -18.05 4.54
C PHE A 654 -9.65 -19.50 4.07
N GLU A 655 -8.50 -20.18 4.08
CA GLU A 655 -8.38 -21.60 3.74
C GLU A 655 -9.20 -22.48 4.68
N PHE A 656 -9.14 -22.21 5.99
CA PHE A 656 -9.96 -22.89 6.99
C PHE A 656 -11.46 -22.67 6.73
N ILE A 657 -11.88 -21.41 6.54
CA ILE A 657 -13.28 -21.04 6.30
C ILE A 657 -13.82 -21.72 5.04
N ASP A 658 -13.01 -21.77 3.97
CA ASP A 658 -13.39 -22.39 2.70
C ASP A 658 -13.63 -23.91 2.86
N GLY A 659 -12.85 -24.57 3.74
CA GLY A 659 -12.98 -26.00 4.03
C GLY A 659 -14.17 -26.41 4.90
N VAL A 660 -14.94 -25.48 5.47
CA VAL A 660 -16.07 -25.80 6.36
C VAL A 660 -17.30 -26.25 5.57
N ILE A 661 -17.96 -27.32 5.99
CA ILE A 661 -19.19 -27.85 5.37
C ILE A 661 -20.34 -27.74 6.37
N ALA A 662 -21.51 -27.30 5.89
CA ALA A 662 -22.75 -27.24 6.67
C ALA A 662 -23.30 -28.66 6.92
N GLN A 663 -23.52 -29.02 8.19
CA GLN A 663 -24.11 -30.29 8.62
C GLN A 663 -24.44 -30.27 10.12
N GLY A 664 -25.42 -31.06 10.53
CA GLY A 664 -25.80 -31.26 11.94
C GLY A 664 -26.90 -30.31 12.42
N GLU A 665 -27.22 -30.38 13.71
CA GLU A 665 -28.24 -29.53 14.35
C GLU A 665 -27.63 -28.20 14.86
N THR A 666 -28.43 -27.38 15.52
CA THR A 666 -28.03 -26.03 16.02
C THR A 666 -27.88 -26.03 17.54
N ASP A 667 -26.65 -26.17 18.04
CA ASP A 667 -26.31 -26.01 19.47
C ASP A 667 -25.04 -25.14 19.65
N PRO A 668 -25.17 -23.88 20.10
CA PRO A 668 -24.03 -22.98 20.27
C PRO A 668 -23.29 -23.17 21.61
N SER A 669 -23.75 -24.04 22.51
CA SER A 669 -23.30 -24.07 23.91
C SER A 669 -21.79 -24.25 24.06
N LYS A 670 -21.23 -25.27 23.40
CA LYS A 670 -19.78 -25.54 23.44
C LYS A 670 -18.94 -24.47 22.74
N ALA A 671 -19.49 -23.85 21.70
CA ALA A 671 -18.81 -22.78 20.99
C ALA A 671 -18.76 -21.49 21.81
N LEU A 672 -19.83 -21.19 22.54
CA LEU A 672 -19.87 -20.07 23.50
C LEU A 672 -18.89 -20.29 24.64
N GLU A 673 -18.91 -21.45 25.30
CA GLU A 673 -17.94 -21.80 26.34
C GLU A 673 -16.50 -21.61 25.83
N ARG A 674 -16.24 -22.11 24.62
CA ARG A 674 -14.93 -21.99 23.98
C ARG A 674 -14.54 -20.54 23.68
N ALA A 675 -15.47 -19.74 23.17
CA ALA A 675 -15.25 -18.34 22.83
C ALA A 675 -14.95 -17.49 24.07
N PHE A 676 -15.72 -17.65 25.14
CA PHE A 676 -15.49 -16.92 26.40
C PHE A 676 -14.15 -17.32 27.05
N ALA A 677 -13.74 -18.58 26.95
CA ALA A 677 -12.44 -19.03 27.45
C ALA A 677 -11.23 -18.37 26.75
N LEU A 678 -11.40 -17.79 25.56
CA LEU A 678 -10.35 -17.06 24.85
C LEU A 678 -10.13 -15.62 25.38
N GLY A 679 -11.03 -15.12 26.24
CA GLY A 679 -10.99 -13.75 26.75
C GLY A 679 -11.08 -12.65 25.68
N PRO A 680 -12.10 -12.66 24.80
CA PRO A 680 -12.28 -11.63 23.78
C PRO A 680 -12.89 -10.33 24.33
N ASP A 681 -12.75 -9.24 23.58
CA ASP A 681 -13.46 -7.98 23.85
C ASP A 681 -14.86 -7.97 23.20
N ALA A 682 -15.02 -8.72 22.10
CA ALA A 682 -16.26 -8.85 21.37
C ALA A 682 -16.46 -10.26 20.80
N ILE A 683 -17.70 -10.74 20.84
CA ILE A 683 -18.16 -11.98 20.21
C ILE A 683 -19.22 -11.63 19.17
N CYS A 684 -19.13 -12.23 17.99
CA CYS A 684 -20.15 -12.15 16.94
C CYS A 684 -20.78 -13.51 16.72
N LEU A 685 -22.01 -13.69 17.18
CA LEU A 685 -22.77 -14.93 17.07
C LEU A 685 -23.76 -14.85 15.90
N LEU A 686 -23.61 -15.74 14.90
CA LEU A 686 -24.52 -15.85 13.75
C LEU A 686 -25.29 -17.16 13.79
N THR A 687 -26.59 -17.10 13.49
CA THR A 687 -27.46 -18.27 13.24
C THR A 687 -28.61 -17.91 12.30
N ASP A 688 -29.10 -18.90 11.56
CA ASP A 688 -30.37 -18.86 10.81
C ASP A 688 -31.53 -19.53 11.56
N GLY A 689 -31.24 -20.17 12.70
CA GLY A 689 -32.18 -20.98 13.47
C GLY A 689 -32.66 -20.34 14.76
N GLU A 690 -33.41 -21.15 15.52
CA GLU A 690 -33.90 -20.78 16.85
C GLU A 690 -32.98 -21.35 17.93
N PHE A 691 -32.74 -20.57 18.99
CA PHE A 691 -32.01 -21.02 20.17
C PHE A 691 -32.97 -21.27 21.33
N ASP A 692 -32.67 -22.30 22.13
CA ASP A 692 -33.31 -22.48 23.42
C ASP A 692 -33.01 -21.25 24.32
N ARG A 693 -33.99 -20.85 25.14
CA ARG A 693 -33.80 -19.82 26.16
C ARG A 693 -32.67 -20.15 27.14
N ALA A 694 -32.34 -21.43 27.32
CA ALA A 694 -31.19 -21.88 28.10
C ALA A 694 -29.84 -21.25 27.65
N ILE A 695 -29.72 -20.83 26.38
CA ILE A 695 -28.54 -20.14 25.86
C ILE A 695 -28.38 -18.75 26.49
N ILE A 696 -29.48 -18.05 26.79
CA ILE A 696 -29.43 -16.76 27.49
C ILE A 696 -28.80 -16.94 28.87
N ASP A 697 -29.26 -17.95 29.61
CA ASP A 697 -28.73 -18.26 30.93
C ASP A 697 -27.28 -18.73 30.88
N LEU A 698 -26.87 -19.43 29.82
CA LEU A 698 -25.48 -19.79 29.59
C LEU A 698 -24.61 -18.55 29.38
N VAL A 699 -25.01 -17.61 28.51
CA VAL A 699 -24.25 -16.37 28.27
C VAL A 699 -24.14 -15.54 29.55
N ARG A 700 -25.22 -15.44 30.35
CA ARG A 700 -25.18 -14.78 31.67
C ARG A 700 -24.15 -15.40 32.61
N ARG A 701 -24.06 -16.74 32.65
CA ARG A 701 -23.08 -17.46 33.46
C ARG A 701 -21.65 -17.27 32.96
N LEU A 702 -21.44 -17.17 31.65
CA LEU A 702 -20.12 -17.00 31.04
C LEU A 702 -19.62 -15.55 31.07
N ASN A 703 -20.53 -14.57 31.07
CA ASN A 703 -20.21 -13.15 31.04
C ASN A 703 -20.69 -12.41 32.30
N VAL A 704 -20.39 -12.96 33.48
CA VAL A 704 -20.85 -12.41 34.79
C VAL A 704 -20.46 -10.94 34.97
N SER A 705 -19.31 -10.52 34.46
CA SER A 705 -18.81 -9.14 34.52
C SER A 705 -19.38 -8.21 33.45
N ALA A 706 -20.15 -8.73 32.47
CA ALA A 706 -20.67 -8.01 31.30
C ALA A 706 -19.61 -7.21 30.51
N THR A 707 -18.34 -7.64 30.59
CA THR A 707 -17.19 -6.96 29.97
C THR A 707 -17.02 -7.33 28.51
N VAL A 708 -17.42 -8.55 28.13
CA VAL A 708 -17.37 -9.00 26.73
C VAL A 708 -18.63 -8.51 26.03
N ARG A 709 -18.47 -7.80 24.90
CA ARG A 709 -19.60 -7.40 24.05
C ARG A 709 -20.09 -8.60 23.24
N VAL A 710 -21.38 -8.93 23.28
CA VAL A 710 -21.92 -10.04 22.47
C VAL A 710 -22.88 -9.50 21.41
N HIS A 711 -22.41 -9.43 20.16
CA HIS A 711 -23.24 -9.08 19.01
C HIS A 711 -23.88 -10.34 18.42
N THR A 712 -25.10 -10.20 17.92
CA THR A 712 -25.87 -11.34 17.38
C THR A 712 -26.43 -11.03 16.00
N LEU A 713 -26.36 -12.00 15.10
CA LEU A 713 -26.85 -11.94 13.73
C LEU A 713 -27.92 -13.01 13.52
N GLY A 714 -29.14 -12.56 13.22
CA GLY A 714 -30.20 -13.44 12.70
C GLY A 714 -30.12 -13.46 11.17
N PHE A 715 -29.95 -14.63 10.59
CA PHE A 715 -29.64 -14.80 9.18
C PHE A 715 -30.79 -15.46 8.42
N LEU A 716 -31.31 -14.79 7.39
CA LEU A 716 -32.44 -15.17 6.54
C LEU A 716 -33.80 -15.30 7.23
N TYR A 717 -33.87 -15.89 8.42
CA TYR A 717 -35.08 -16.16 9.17
C TYR A 717 -35.10 -15.42 10.52
N LYS A 718 -36.30 -15.03 10.95
CA LYS A 718 -36.53 -14.27 12.20
C LYS A 718 -36.98 -15.14 13.38
N THR A 719 -37.01 -16.45 13.21
CA THR A 719 -37.51 -17.41 14.21
C THR A 719 -36.77 -17.28 15.55
N GLY A 720 -35.45 -17.11 15.55
CA GLY A 720 -34.64 -16.87 16.75
C GLY A 720 -34.50 -15.40 17.21
N GLU A 721 -35.17 -14.44 16.56
CA GLU A 721 -34.90 -13.00 16.74
C GLU A 721 -35.07 -12.52 18.20
N SER A 722 -36.07 -13.04 18.91
CA SER A 722 -36.34 -12.63 20.30
C SER A 722 -35.18 -12.98 21.24
N VAL A 723 -34.65 -14.20 21.15
CA VAL A 723 -33.53 -14.69 21.96
C VAL A 723 -32.23 -13.97 21.59
N LEU A 724 -31.96 -13.79 20.29
CA LEU A 724 -30.77 -13.09 19.82
C LEU A 724 -30.74 -11.62 20.27
N ARG A 725 -31.88 -10.91 20.13
CA ARG A 725 -32.00 -9.53 20.62
C ARG A 725 -31.74 -9.43 22.12
N GLN A 726 -32.28 -10.37 22.89
CA GLN A 726 -32.09 -10.39 24.33
C GLN A 726 -30.62 -10.62 24.70
N ILE A 727 -29.95 -11.58 24.06
CA ILE A 727 -28.51 -11.83 24.27
C ILE A 727 -27.69 -10.57 23.97
N ALA A 728 -27.94 -9.91 22.83
CA ALA A 728 -27.19 -8.69 22.49
C ALA A 728 -27.43 -7.55 23.48
N GLN A 729 -28.70 -7.33 23.88
CA GLN A 729 -29.06 -6.27 24.83
C GLN A 729 -28.43 -6.46 26.21
N GLU A 730 -28.42 -7.70 26.72
CA GLU A 730 -27.85 -8.01 28.05
C GLU A 730 -26.33 -7.92 28.10
N ASN A 731 -25.65 -7.90 26.94
CA ASN A 731 -24.19 -7.98 26.84
C ASN A 731 -23.60 -6.81 26.06
N ASN A 732 -24.22 -5.62 26.12
CA ASN A 732 -23.73 -4.39 25.47
C ASN A 732 -23.41 -4.55 23.98
N GLY A 733 -24.12 -5.46 23.31
CA GLY A 733 -23.95 -5.78 21.90
C GLY A 733 -25.07 -5.21 21.03
N VAL A 734 -25.02 -5.55 19.75
CA VAL A 734 -25.99 -5.11 18.74
C VAL A 734 -26.57 -6.33 18.05
N TYR A 735 -27.89 -6.36 17.93
CA TYR A 735 -28.58 -7.33 17.09
C TYR A 735 -28.76 -6.79 15.67
N LYS A 736 -28.48 -7.61 14.67
CA LYS A 736 -28.72 -7.30 13.26
C LYS A 736 -29.43 -8.48 12.59
N PHE A 737 -30.50 -8.18 11.86
CA PHE A 737 -31.14 -9.14 10.95
C PHE A 737 -30.55 -8.97 9.54
N VAL A 738 -30.21 -10.10 8.92
CA VAL A 738 -29.69 -10.20 7.54
C VAL A 738 -30.74 -10.89 6.69
N SER A 739 -31.29 -10.17 5.71
CA SER A 739 -32.34 -10.64 4.81
C SER A 739 -31.77 -11.13 3.47
N GLU A 740 -32.59 -11.79 2.65
CA GLU A 740 -32.23 -12.15 1.27
C GLU A 740 -31.82 -10.93 0.42
N ALA A 741 -32.40 -9.75 0.68
CA ALA A 741 -32.04 -8.52 -0.01
C ALA A 741 -30.59 -8.09 0.34
N ASP A 742 -30.18 -8.26 1.60
CA ASP A 742 -28.80 -8.03 2.03
C ASP A 742 -27.83 -9.03 1.36
N LEU A 743 -28.28 -10.27 1.09
CA LEU A 743 -27.50 -11.26 0.34
C LEU A 743 -27.42 -10.94 -1.15
N ALA A 744 -28.48 -10.40 -1.76
CA ALA A 744 -28.47 -9.97 -3.16
C ALA A 744 -27.46 -8.84 -3.40
N ASP A 745 -27.20 -8.01 -2.39
CA ASP A 745 -26.13 -7.01 -2.43
C ASP A 745 -24.72 -7.59 -2.28
N LEU A 746 -24.57 -8.76 -1.64
CA LEU A 746 -23.32 -9.54 -1.58
C LEU A 746 -23.10 -10.42 -2.82
N ALA A 747 -24.18 -10.92 -3.44
CA ALA A 747 -24.18 -11.82 -4.59
C ALA A 747 -23.96 -11.11 -5.93
N LYS A 748 -24.08 -9.77 -5.97
CA LYS A 748 -23.60 -8.98 -7.11
C LYS A 748 -22.10 -9.23 -7.16
N PRO A 749 -21.56 -9.94 -8.19
CA PRO A 749 -20.13 -9.98 -8.36
C PRO A 749 -19.67 -8.53 -8.33
N SER A 750 -18.59 -8.24 -7.59
CA SER A 750 -17.78 -7.06 -7.86
C SER A 750 -17.46 -7.13 -9.35
N ARG A 751 -18.30 -6.51 -10.18
CA ARG A 751 -18.19 -6.50 -11.63
C ARG A 751 -16.92 -5.69 -11.85
N ARG A 752 -15.83 -6.44 -11.97
CA ARG A 752 -14.47 -5.95 -12.12
C ARG A 752 -14.47 -5.01 -13.30
#